data_AF-A0A9D9L035-F1
#
_entry.id   AF-A0A9D9L035-F1
#
_cell.length_a   1.000
_cell.length_b   1.000
_cell.length_c   1.000
_cell.angle_alpha   90.00
_cell.angle_beta   90.00
_cell.angle_gamma   90.00
#
_symmetry.space_group_name_H-M   'P 1'
#
loop_
_entity.id
_entity.type
_entity.pdbx_description
1 polymer ?
#
loop_
_entity_poly.entity_id
_entity_poly.type
_entity_poly.pdbx_seq_one_letter_code
_entity_poly.pdbx_strand_id
1 'polypeptide(L)'
;MKKKIISGLISFTMALSAAAGTLPGTGNRASAAQTDWKFDLGGSGAAGGYTGVSATDGYNAGRGYGFSGKVANVAAQGQGAGADAVQFTGGQFNVDLPKGLYQVTVMTGNSPRTTINIEGMPQMINLTGNNAVETIQVPVTDGQLNVAAVAGMNNAAYTISSIEIKQLNTTGEMKPTIWICGDSTVANYYNVKDTAQHGWGQFLYKYVDTKVYEIRNQASSGQFAKGFYTSGQFDPIKTYGKAGDYYIISIGINDKNYSNESEYYEVVTDMVKTCKAKGMNVILVKQQGRRGDFNRNPKLTGRWFGGELDKVGSEQNVPVMDLFNAWQDFGFSIGGYDAMQSYYAIQANGSEDDLHQSAKGADKNAEILQGLMKIGEAQPEPSPSPSPDPSPDPTPSPSPSPSPTPEPLNMGDCNSDGKVNIADLIALKNTVLSGEYAAAADVTGDGELNAEDVQLLQKYLFGEDVTFTEPAPKEDPDKKYFAVDQVWDEGIIETTNSGFTDSRGYINLDNTDTSNITFTVNAAKDGNYMTHIRFANGTDTDRAMKIIVNGNESEYWMQSFTGTGAWTTWAEFGIVLPLVKGANTIKMISTVANQGGPNLDYITIGITDEPIAETYDPNASQTPTTNSNPTLFILGDSTVQSYRESYAPQQGWGYYLGNYFTSDVTVANHSMAGRSSKKAYDEGRWQTIADSMKTGDFVMIMFAINDAGKSNADRYAPVCGNVDNPSSGSYEWYMTQFINDAKNKGGTPILVTTVIGMKAYSNGKFTNSYTDYCDACKKLASKYKIPCIDLNTIMVNHYNSVGYDTALSYHLMGAVQGSTDGTHFCEKGADVVAGLVAKDVKNQQIAGLAQYVK
;
A
#
# COMPACT_ATOMS: atom_id res chain seq x y z
N MET A 1 -6.79 111.41 7.10
CA MET A 1 -8.25 111.55 7.35
C MET A 1 -8.92 110.17 7.20
N LYS A 2 -10.07 109.92 7.85
CA LYS A 2 -11.12 108.89 7.59
C LYS A 2 -10.72 107.44 7.16
N LYS A 3 -11.14 106.44 7.97
CA LYS A 3 -11.86 105.14 7.65
C LYS A 3 -11.59 104.46 6.27
N LYS A 4 -11.46 103.13 6.07
CA LYS A 4 -11.69 101.85 6.82
C LYS A 4 -11.05 100.67 5.98
N ILE A 5 -11.03 99.34 6.22
CA ILE A 5 -11.63 98.37 7.19
C ILE A 5 -10.73 97.08 7.39
N ILE A 6 -11.30 95.90 7.69
CA ILE A 6 -10.75 94.52 7.93
C ILE A 6 -10.88 93.65 6.64
N SER A 7 -10.31 92.45 6.36
CA SER A 7 -9.64 91.32 7.08
C SER A 7 -8.60 90.66 6.11
N GLY A 8 -7.60 89.79 6.43
CA GLY A 8 -7.34 88.78 7.49
C GLY A 8 -7.47 87.35 6.89
N LEU A 9 -6.58 86.35 7.03
CA LEU A 9 -5.33 86.03 7.80
C LEU A 9 -4.32 85.31 6.83
N ILE A 10 -2.98 85.48 6.86
CA ILE A 10 -1.93 84.97 7.80
C ILE A 10 -1.78 83.43 7.76
N SER A 11 -0.60 82.75 7.65
CA SER A 11 0.83 83.07 7.37
C SER A 11 1.66 81.74 7.31
N PHE A 12 2.96 81.61 6.95
CA PHE A 12 3.90 82.30 6.03
C PHE A 12 5.31 81.59 6.07
N THR A 13 6.13 81.64 5.01
CA THR A 13 7.62 81.36 4.94
C THR A 13 8.15 79.93 5.28
N MET A 14 9.05 79.27 4.52
CA MET A 14 10.46 79.53 4.05
C MET A 14 11.56 79.32 5.12
N ALA A 15 12.80 78.88 4.82
CA ALA A 15 13.41 78.19 3.65
C ALA A 15 14.91 77.83 3.93
N LEU A 16 15.58 77.25 2.92
CA LEU A 16 17.05 77.12 2.68
C LEU A 16 17.83 75.90 3.23
N SER A 17 18.92 75.62 2.51
CA SER A 17 19.90 74.51 2.61
C SER A 17 21.21 74.98 3.28
N ALA A 18 22.22 74.15 3.62
CA ALA A 18 22.58 72.79 3.17
C ALA A 18 23.53 72.04 4.14
N ALA A 19 23.82 70.77 3.80
CA ALA A 19 25.04 69.99 4.08
C ALA A 19 25.21 69.18 5.39
N ALA A 20 25.97 68.08 5.22
CA ALA A 20 26.60 67.19 6.21
C ALA A 20 25.75 66.24 7.08
N GLY A 21 26.34 65.08 7.41
CA GLY A 21 25.93 64.20 8.52
C GLY A 21 25.24 62.88 8.15
N THR A 22 25.91 61.75 8.39
CA THR A 22 25.30 60.40 8.41
C THR A 22 24.77 60.06 9.81
N LEU A 23 23.53 59.61 9.92
CA LEU A 23 23.04 58.67 10.96
C LEU A 23 21.74 58.00 10.45
N PRO A 24 21.46 56.72 10.78
CA PRO A 24 20.28 56.01 10.27
C PRO A 24 19.05 56.16 11.20
N GLY A 25 17.85 56.33 10.62
CA GLY A 25 16.61 56.26 11.39
C GLY A 25 15.34 56.63 10.62
N THR A 26 14.35 55.74 10.68
CA THR A 26 12.90 55.98 10.50
C THR A 26 12.36 56.70 9.25
N GLY A 27 11.45 56.02 8.53
CA GLY A 27 10.07 56.52 8.63
C GLY A 27 9.25 56.88 7.39
N ASN A 28 9.60 56.48 6.16
CA ASN A 28 8.66 56.65 5.03
C ASN A 28 7.51 55.63 5.07
N ARG A 29 6.38 55.98 5.72
CA ARG A 29 5.11 55.23 5.61
C ARG A 29 4.19 55.85 4.55
N ALA A 30 4.15 55.24 3.36
CA ALA A 30 3.03 55.36 2.40
C ALA A 30 3.07 54.27 1.30
N SER A 31 3.41 53.01 1.64
CA SER A 31 3.04 51.89 0.77
C SER A 31 1.57 51.56 1.01
N ALA A 32 0.86 51.15 -0.04
CA ALA A 32 -0.39 50.41 0.13
C ALA A 32 -0.11 49.14 0.97
N ALA A 33 -1.11 48.68 1.73
CA ALA A 33 -1.03 47.38 2.38
C ALA A 33 -0.87 46.32 1.28
N GLN A 34 0.12 45.44 1.44
CA GLN A 34 0.30 44.31 0.55
C GLN A 34 -0.92 43.40 0.68
N THR A 35 -1.51 43.01 -0.45
CA THR A 35 -2.70 42.13 -0.54
C THR A 35 -2.38 40.77 -1.16
N ASP A 36 -1.18 40.63 -1.71
CA ASP A 36 -0.73 39.46 -2.47
C ASP A 36 0.70 39.14 -2.05
N TRP A 37 0.96 37.90 -1.64
CA TRP A 37 2.25 37.38 -1.24
C TRP A 37 2.53 36.11 -2.06
N LYS A 38 3.78 35.96 -2.49
CA LYS A 38 4.27 34.82 -3.25
C LYS A 38 5.57 34.37 -2.61
N PHE A 39 5.61 33.14 -2.13
CA PHE A 39 6.79 32.53 -1.51
C PHE A 39 7.27 31.36 -2.36
N ASP A 40 8.57 31.34 -2.60
CA ASP A 40 9.30 30.32 -3.33
C ASP A 40 10.22 29.63 -2.32
N LEU A 41 9.93 28.36 -2.03
CA LEU A 41 10.46 27.65 -0.88
C LEU A 41 11.59 26.73 -1.34
N GLY A 42 12.83 27.15 -1.15
CA GLY A 42 13.97 26.44 -1.73
C GLY A 42 15.34 27.06 -1.41
N GLY A 43 16.38 26.33 -1.75
CA GLY A 43 17.78 26.72 -1.55
C GLY A 43 18.42 27.40 -2.76
N SER A 44 17.78 27.40 -3.93
CA SER A 44 18.37 27.77 -5.23
C SER A 44 18.29 29.27 -5.54
N GLY A 45 17.49 30.02 -4.77
CA GLY A 45 17.22 31.44 -4.98
C GLY A 45 15.88 31.69 -5.68
N ALA A 46 15.35 32.90 -5.50
CA ALA A 46 13.95 33.21 -5.85
C ALA A 46 13.68 33.33 -7.36
N ALA A 47 12.62 32.67 -7.82
CA ALA A 47 11.99 32.88 -9.10
C ALA A 47 11.42 34.30 -9.26
N GLY A 48 11.34 34.77 -10.50
CA GLY A 48 10.89 36.13 -10.82
C GLY A 48 9.48 36.44 -10.31
N GLY A 49 9.39 37.35 -9.34
CA GLY A 49 8.13 37.77 -8.72
C GLY A 49 7.76 37.05 -7.42
N TYR A 50 8.61 36.16 -6.92
CA TYR A 50 8.45 35.47 -5.63
C TYR A 50 9.45 35.97 -4.60
N THR A 51 9.13 35.76 -3.33
CA THR A 51 10.03 35.92 -2.19
C THR A 51 10.66 34.57 -1.87
N GLY A 52 11.96 34.43 -2.10
CA GLY A 52 12.70 33.20 -1.76
C GLY A 52 12.78 32.97 -0.25
N VAL A 53 12.58 31.72 0.17
CA VAL A 53 12.67 31.28 1.57
C VAL A 53 13.36 29.91 1.64
N SER A 54 14.58 29.87 2.17
CA SER A 54 15.30 28.61 2.38
C SER A 54 14.77 27.89 3.62
N ALA A 55 14.91 26.57 3.72
CA ALA A 55 14.69 25.82 4.97
C ALA A 55 15.55 26.34 6.15
N THR A 56 16.64 27.06 5.88
CA THR A 56 17.44 27.77 6.90
C THR A 56 16.81 29.08 7.40
N ASP A 57 15.79 29.61 6.70
CA ASP A 57 15.09 30.83 7.04
C ASP A 57 14.05 30.59 8.13
N GLY A 58 14.53 30.42 9.36
CA GLY A 58 13.69 30.38 10.55
C GLY A 58 12.76 31.60 10.65
N TYR A 59 11.57 31.39 11.21
CA TYR A 59 10.56 32.43 11.39
C TYR A 59 11.13 33.63 12.16
N ASN A 60 10.90 34.83 11.62
CA ASN A 60 11.42 36.07 12.16
C ASN A 60 10.35 37.17 12.10
N ALA A 61 9.86 37.61 13.26
CA ALA A 61 8.80 38.62 13.40
C ALA A 61 9.18 40.03 12.89
N GLY A 62 10.47 40.31 12.60
CA GLY A 62 10.90 41.53 11.91
C GLY A 62 10.80 41.43 10.39
N ARG A 63 10.78 40.20 9.86
CA ARG A 63 10.57 39.84 8.45
C ARG A 63 9.11 39.50 8.15
N GLY A 64 8.38 39.01 9.15
CA GLY A 64 6.99 38.58 9.03
C GLY A 64 6.80 37.19 8.41
N TYR A 65 7.87 36.41 8.19
CA TYR A 65 7.76 35.04 7.69
C TYR A 65 9.02 34.20 7.96
N GLY A 66 8.86 32.88 7.81
CA GLY A 66 9.91 31.86 7.83
C GLY A 66 9.40 30.54 8.41
N PHE A 67 10.30 29.55 8.56
CA PHE A 67 9.94 28.22 9.05
C PHE A 67 10.04 28.07 10.57
N SER A 68 9.23 27.20 11.15
CA SER A 68 9.40 26.67 12.50
C SER A 68 9.36 25.14 12.50
N GLY A 69 9.98 24.51 13.50
CA GLY A 69 10.18 23.05 13.53
C GLY A 69 11.23 22.57 12.53
N LYS A 70 11.08 21.34 12.00
CA LYS A 70 12.05 20.70 11.10
C LYS A 70 11.63 20.75 9.63
N VAL A 71 12.54 21.27 8.79
CA VAL A 71 12.42 21.39 7.34
C VAL A 71 13.80 21.25 6.67
N ALA A 72 13.85 20.91 5.38
CA ALA A 72 15.07 20.81 4.59
C ALA A 72 14.85 21.27 3.13
N ASN A 73 15.86 21.88 2.49
CA ASN A 73 15.82 22.20 1.05
C ASN A 73 16.02 20.92 0.23
N VAL A 74 15.22 20.73 -0.81
CA VAL A 74 15.33 19.60 -1.76
C VAL A 74 15.08 20.07 -3.20
N ALA A 75 15.59 19.34 -4.19
CA ALA A 75 15.31 19.64 -5.60
C ALA A 75 13.88 19.23 -6.01
N ALA A 76 13.32 19.90 -7.02
CA ALA A 76 12.04 19.58 -7.63
C ALA A 76 12.17 19.51 -9.17
N GLN A 77 11.23 18.86 -9.85
CA GLN A 77 11.29 18.64 -11.31
C GLN A 77 10.58 19.71 -12.15
N GLY A 78 9.99 20.73 -11.52
CA GLY A 78 9.26 21.80 -12.18
C GLY A 78 10.15 22.91 -12.76
N GLN A 79 9.57 24.10 -12.92
CA GLN A 79 10.21 25.28 -13.50
C GLN A 79 9.81 26.54 -12.73
N GLY A 80 10.66 27.57 -12.71
CA GLY A 80 10.44 28.77 -11.88
C GLY A 80 10.38 28.39 -10.40
N ALA A 81 9.37 28.87 -9.67
CA ALA A 81 9.11 28.56 -8.25
C ALA A 81 8.64 27.10 -8.00
N GLY A 82 9.01 26.18 -8.90
CA GLY A 82 8.77 24.74 -8.86
C GLY A 82 10.01 23.91 -9.17
N ALA A 83 11.18 24.55 -9.36
CA ALA A 83 12.46 23.89 -9.67
C ALA A 83 13.19 23.38 -8.41
N ASP A 84 12.88 23.92 -7.24
CA ASP A 84 13.22 23.34 -5.94
C ASP A 84 12.05 23.43 -4.96
N ALA A 85 12.23 22.87 -3.77
CA ALA A 85 11.20 22.75 -2.74
C ALA A 85 11.79 22.72 -1.33
N VAL A 86 10.91 22.87 -0.34
CA VAL A 86 11.20 22.51 1.05
C VAL A 86 10.44 21.24 1.42
N GLN A 87 11.15 20.24 1.91
CA GLN A 87 10.62 19.04 2.56
C GLN A 87 10.36 19.31 4.03
N PHE A 88 9.24 18.83 4.54
CA PHE A 88 8.82 19.00 5.94
C PHE A 88 9.09 17.72 6.72
N THR A 89 9.53 17.81 7.99
CA THR A 89 9.83 16.65 8.84
C THR A 89 9.39 16.88 10.29
N GLY A 90 8.23 17.53 10.46
CA GLY A 90 7.75 18.05 11.75
C GLY A 90 8.05 19.54 11.89
N GLY A 91 7.68 20.33 10.89
CA GLY A 91 7.78 21.78 10.85
C GLY A 91 6.64 22.40 10.05
N GLN A 92 6.63 23.72 9.95
CA GLN A 92 5.63 24.51 9.24
C GLN A 92 6.25 25.80 8.71
N PHE A 93 5.66 26.38 7.66
CA PHE A 93 5.88 27.74 7.21
C PHE A 93 4.90 28.67 7.92
N ASN A 94 5.42 29.73 8.52
CA ASN A 94 4.66 30.78 9.20
C ASN A 94 4.76 32.08 8.39
N VAL A 95 3.64 32.78 8.20
CA VAL A 95 3.62 34.16 7.65
C VAL A 95 2.61 35.04 8.37
N ASP A 96 3.06 36.20 8.84
CA ASP A 96 2.25 37.22 9.52
C ASP A 96 1.34 37.92 8.50
N LEU A 97 0.03 37.84 8.73
CA LEU A 97 -1.00 38.37 7.84
C LEU A 97 -2.07 39.13 8.63
N PRO A 98 -2.58 40.26 8.13
CA PRO A 98 -3.77 40.89 8.71
C PRO A 98 -4.95 39.91 8.81
N LYS A 99 -5.80 40.04 9.83
CA LYS A 99 -7.00 39.22 9.94
C LYS A 99 -7.90 39.41 8.71
N GLY A 100 -8.45 38.33 8.19
CA GLY A 100 -9.20 38.35 6.93
C GLY A 100 -9.35 36.98 6.28
N LEU A 101 -10.05 36.92 5.15
CA LEU A 101 -10.14 35.73 4.31
C LEU A 101 -9.05 35.77 3.24
N TYR A 102 -8.37 34.66 3.04
CA TYR A 102 -7.31 34.51 2.05
C TYR A 102 -7.61 33.38 1.07
N GLN A 103 -7.32 33.61 -0.20
CA GLN A 103 -7.09 32.55 -1.17
C GLN A 103 -5.64 32.09 -1.01
N VAL A 104 -5.44 30.79 -0.74
CA VAL A 104 -4.13 30.17 -0.59
C VAL A 104 -3.97 29.13 -1.68
N THR A 105 -2.93 29.27 -2.50
CA THR A 105 -2.53 28.29 -3.52
C THR A 105 -1.21 27.68 -3.09
N VAL A 106 -1.12 26.35 -3.11
CA VAL A 106 0.10 25.62 -2.81
C VAL A 106 0.47 24.76 -4.01
N MET A 107 1.73 24.82 -4.42
CA MET A 107 2.34 23.90 -5.36
C MET A 107 3.30 22.99 -4.59
N THR A 108 3.09 21.68 -4.69
CA THR A 108 3.99 20.67 -4.14
C THR A 108 5.35 20.65 -4.87
N GLY A 109 6.37 20.07 -4.25
CA GLY A 109 7.64 19.78 -4.93
C GLY A 109 7.62 18.43 -5.61
N ASN A 110 8.73 17.69 -5.52
CA ASN A 110 8.72 16.25 -5.78
C ASN A 110 8.00 15.54 -4.64
N SER A 111 6.89 14.85 -4.94
CA SER A 111 6.16 14.00 -3.99
C SER A 111 5.21 13.06 -4.75
N PRO A 112 5.14 11.76 -4.41
CA PRO A 112 4.09 10.90 -4.95
C PRO A 112 2.71 11.31 -4.40
N ARG A 113 2.64 11.72 -3.11
CA ARG A 113 1.39 12.20 -2.48
C ARG A 113 1.65 13.00 -1.19
N THR A 114 1.24 14.27 -1.19
CA THR A 114 1.32 15.19 -0.05
C THR A 114 -0.08 15.64 0.39
N THR A 115 -0.32 15.78 1.69
CA THR A 115 -1.46 16.52 2.23
C THR A 115 -0.96 17.81 2.86
N ILE A 116 -1.67 18.92 2.68
CA ILE A 116 -1.31 20.22 3.27
C ILE A 116 -2.24 20.50 4.45
N ASN A 117 -1.64 20.64 5.63
CA ASN A 117 -2.30 21.16 6.81
C ASN A 117 -2.21 22.69 6.80
N ILE A 118 -3.34 23.36 7.03
CA ILE A 118 -3.42 24.82 7.19
C ILE A 118 -4.24 25.13 8.43
N GLU A 119 -3.70 25.97 9.32
CA GLU A 119 -4.20 26.16 10.70
C GLU A 119 -4.27 24.85 11.50
N GLY A 120 -3.26 24.00 11.33
CA GLY A 120 -3.09 22.72 12.04
C GLY A 120 -3.98 21.58 11.54
N MET A 121 -5.01 21.85 10.73
CA MET A 121 -5.95 20.86 10.19
C MET A 121 -5.62 20.51 8.73
N PRO A 122 -5.82 19.26 8.27
CA PRO A 122 -5.64 18.89 6.86
C PRO A 122 -6.67 19.62 6.00
N GLN A 123 -6.23 20.39 4.99
CA GLN A 123 -7.11 21.26 4.20
C GLN A 123 -6.94 21.17 2.68
N MET A 124 -5.83 20.62 2.18
CA MET A 124 -5.63 20.22 0.78
C MET A 124 -5.23 18.75 0.80
N ILE A 125 -6.02 17.87 0.19
CA ILE A 125 -5.97 16.43 0.47
C ILE A 125 -5.33 15.67 -0.68
N ASN A 126 -4.27 14.92 -0.37
CA ASN A 126 -3.61 13.95 -1.26
C ASN A 126 -3.22 14.51 -2.65
N LEU A 127 -2.62 15.70 -2.68
CA LEU A 127 -1.97 16.28 -3.87
C LEU A 127 -0.95 15.26 -4.39
N THR A 128 -1.24 14.69 -5.55
CA THR A 128 -0.60 13.48 -6.08
C THR A 128 0.22 13.84 -7.32
N GLY A 129 1.48 13.38 -7.35
CA GLY A 129 2.44 13.69 -8.42
C GLY A 129 3.16 15.03 -8.23
N ASN A 130 4.31 15.15 -8.89
CA ASN A 130 5.21 16.31 -8.78
C ASN A 130 4.50 17.60 -9.24
N ASN A 131 4.77 18.70 -8.54
CA ASN A 131 4.23 20.03 -8.85
C ASN A 131 2.68 20.09 -8.92
N ALA A 132 1.97 19.16 -8.27
CA ALA A 132 0.53 19.24 -8.10
C ALA A 132 0.13 20.52 -7.33
N VAL A 133 -0.94 21.17 -7.80
CA VAL A 133 -1.42 22.47 -7.29
C VAL A 133 -2.86 22.35 -6.78
N GLU A 134 -3.15 22.90 -5.60
CA GLU A 134 -4.52 23.19 -5.14
C GLU A 134 -4.64 24.65 -4.66
N THR A 135 -5.79 25.27 -4.92
CA THR A 135 -6.18 26.61 -4.47
C THR A 135 -7.43 26.54 -3.60
N ILE A 136 -7.40 27.12 -2.41
CA ILE A 136 -8.50 27.05 -1.43
C ILE A 136 -8.72 28.42 -0.74
N GLN A 137 -9.85 28.62 -0.07
CA GLN A 137 -10.08 29.77 0.81
C GLN A 137 -9.93 29.41 2.31
N VAL A 138 -9.15 30.21 3.06
CA VAL A 138 -8.88 30.04 4.51
C VAL A 138 -9.00 31.38 5.25
N PRO A 139 -9.69 31.44 6.42
CA PRO A 139 -9.72 32.64 7.24
C PRO A 139 -8.57 32.67 8.26
N VAL A 140 -7.78 33.75 8.24
CA VAL A 140 -6.74 34.06 9.25
C VAL A 140 -7.38 34.89 10.37
N THR A 141 -7.30 34.39 11.61
CA THR A 141 -8.11 34.91 12.73
C THR A 141 -7.31 35.43 13.91
N ASP A 142 -6.03 35.09 14.05
CA ASP A 142 -5.14 35.52 15.13
C ASP A 142 -4.17 36.63 14.68
N GLY A 143 -3.59 36.49 13.49
CA GLY A 143 -2.60 37.38 12.86
C GLY A 143 -1.51 36.65 12.06
N GLN A 144 -1.57 35.32 11.92
CA GLN A 144 -0.58 34.52 11.20
C GLN A 144 -1.29 33.43 10.37
N LEU A 145 -0.67 32.98 9.28
CA LEU A 145 -1.07 31.79 8.52
C LEU A 145 0.03 30.73 8.64
N ASN A 146 -0.39 29.52 8.98
CA ASN A 146 0.46 28.40 9.35
C ASN A 146 0.21 27.22 8.40
N VAL A 147 1.18 26.95 7.51
CA VAL A 147 1.09 25.94 6.45
C VAL A 147 2.14 24.86 6.66
N ALA A 148 1.74 23.59 6.69
CA ALA A 148 2.66 22.46 6.80
C ALA A 148 2.30 21.37 5.78
N ALA A 149 3.28 20.82 5.08
CA ALA A 149 3.09 19.54 4.40
C ALA A 149 3.17 18.39 5.42
N VAL A 150 2.32 17.38 5.22
CA VAL A 150 2.33 16.09 5.92
C VAL A 150 2.20 14.96 4.89
N ALA A 151 2.55 13.74 5.31
CA ALA A 151 2.44 12.56 4.46
C ALA A 151 1.00 12.33 3.97
N GLY A 152 0.79 12.34 2.65
CA GLY A 152 -0.43 11.81 2.02
C GLY A 152 -0.28 10.34 1.57
N MET A 153 0.95 9.81 1.68
CA MET A 153 1.31 8.41 1.49
C MET A 153 2.46 8.10 2.46
N ASN A 154 2.43 6.94 3.12
CA ASN A 154 3.40 6.60 4.16
C ASN A 154 4.80 6.43 3.54
N ASN A 155 5.83 6.88 4.26
CA ASN A 155 7.24 6.96 3.83
C ASN A 155 7.52 7.81 2.56
N ALA A 156 6.54 8.53 2.01
CA ALA A 156 6.78 9.51 0.95
C ALA A 156 7.47 10.78 1.50
N ALA A 157 8.35 11.40 0.71
CA ALA A 157 8.75 12.78 0.93
C ALA A 157 7.54 13.71 0.65
N TYR A 158 7.24 14.62 1.58
CA TYR A 158 6.16 15.60 1.45
C TYR A 158 6.72 17.02 1.45
N THR A 159 6.43 17.74 0.38
CA THR A 159 7.22 18.90 -0.09
C THR A 159 6.32 20.03 -0.58
N ILE A 160 6.75 21.27 -0.38
CA ILE A 160 6.13 22.46 -0.98
C ILE A 160 7.21 23.23 -1.75
N SER A 161 6.93 23.52 -3.02
CA SER A 161 7.76 24.42 -3.83
C SER A 161 7.32 25.88 -3.70
N SER A 162 6.02 26.18 -3.78
CA SER A 162 5.55 27.57 -3.65
C SER A 162 4.25 27.69 -2.88
N ILE A 163 4.11 28.82 -2.17
CA ILE A 163 2.87 29.24 -1.52
C ILE A 163 2.50 30.63 -2.05
N GLU A 164 1.32 30.75 -2.65
CA GLU A 164 0.73 32.04 -3.02
C GLU A 164 -0.47 32.35 -2.13
N ILE A 165 -0.52 33.57 -1.63
CA ILE A 165 -1.55 34.04 -0.70
C ILE A 165 -2.11 35.35 -1.22
N LYS A 166 -3.43 35.46 -1.28
CA LYS A 166 -4.14 36.67 -1.72
C LYS A 166 -5.29 37.00 -0.78
N GLN A 167 -5.33 38.21 -0.24
CA GLN A 167 -6.44 38.64 0.61
C GLN A 167 -7.71 38.85 -0.24
N LEU A 168 -8.79 38.17 0.13
CA LEU A 168 -10.11 38.28 -0.49
C LEU A 168 -11.01 39.27 0.25
N ASN A 169 -10.96 39.27 1.58
CA ASN A 169 -11.67 40.25 2.43
C ASN A 169 -10.94 40.44 3.77
N THR A 170 -11.29 41.52 4.49
CA THR A 170 -10.74 41.83 5.82
C THR A 170 -11.65 41.37 6.97
N THR A 171 -12.72 40.61 6.69
CA THR A 171 -13.69 40.15 7.71
C THR A 171 -13.39 38.71 8.18
N GLY A 172 -12.72 37.90 7.36
CA GLY A 172 -12.60 36.45 7.59
C GLY A 172 -13.86 35.68 7.20
N GLU A 173 -14.83 36.34 6.59
CA GLU A 173 -16.12 35.73 6.25
C GLU A 173 -16.00 34.87 4.98
N MET A 174 -16.05 33.55 5.15
CA MET A 174 -16.16 32.59 4.05
C MET A 174 -17.54 32.66 3.40
N LYS A 175 -17.60 32.42 2.08
CA LYS A 175 -18.85 32.11 1.36
C LYS A 175 -19.64 30.97 2.03
N PRO A 176 -20.94 30.80 1.73
CA PRO A 176 -21.60 29.50 1.85
C PRO A 176 -20.74 28.41 1.19
N THR A 177 -20.52 27.30 1.90
CA THR A 177 -19.54 26.28 1.53
C THR A 177 -20.20 24.91 1.39
N ILE A 178 -19.86 24.17 0.33
CA ILE A 178 -20.21 22.76 0.16
C ILE A 178 -18.99 21.92 0.56
N TRP A 179 -19.08 21.31 1.74
CA TRP A 179 -18.09 20.35 2.23
C TRP A 179 -18.45 18.95 1.74
N ILE A 180 -17.46 18.15 1.31
CA ILE A 180 -17.69 16.79 0.80
C ILE A 180 -16.83 15.79 1.57
N CYS A 181 -17.46 14.78 2.16
CA CYS A 181 -16.83 13.58 2.71
C CYS A 181 -17.06 12.40 1.76
N GLY A 182 -16.02 11.58 1.54
CA GLY A 182 -16.08 10.44 0.64
C GLY A 182 -14.73 9.76 0.42
N ASP A 183 -14.73 8.80 -0.50
CA ASP A 183 -13.60 7.91 -0.78
C ASP A 183 -12.97 8.11 -2.19
N SER A 184 -12.32 7.07 -2.72
CA SER A 184 -11.69 7.03 -4.04
C SER A 184 -12.63 7.35 -5.21
N THR A 185 -13.95 7.18 -5.02
CA THR A 185 -15.00 7.52 -6.00
C THR A 185 -15.50 8.96 -5.90
N VAL A 186 -14.98 9.73 -4.94
CA VAL A 186 -15.40 11.11 -4.62
C VAL A 186 -14.22 12.09 -4.61
N ALA A 187 -13.03 11.63 -4.27
CA ALA A 187 -11.78 12.38 -4.14
C ALA A 187 -11.35 13.21 -5.37
N ASN A 188 -10.53 14.22 -5.11
CA ASN A 188 -9.79 14.95 -6.14
C ASN A 188 -8.63 14.11 -6.69
N TYR A 189 -8.41 14.15 -8.01
CA TYR A 189 -7.25 13.56 -8.66
C TYR A 189 -6.44 14.65 -9.36
N TYR A 190 -5.14 14.69 -9.08
CA TYR A 190 -4.24 15.76 -9.51
C TYR A 190 -3.44 15.32 -10.73
N ASN A 191 -2.86 16.27 -11.46
CA ASN A 191 -2.11 16.02 -12.71
C ASN A 191 -2.91 15.13 -13.70
N VAL A 192 -4.16 15.53 -13.99
CA VAL A 192 -5.23 14.77 -14.67
C VAL A 192 -4.94 14.22 -16.09
N LYS A 193 -3.71 14.31 -16.59
CA LYS A 193 -3.24 13.54 -17.76
C LYS A 193 -2.67 12.18 -17.38
N ASP A 194 -2.25 12.05 -16.13
CA ASP A 194 -1.41 10.95 -15.62
C ASP A 194 -2.25 9.96 -14.77
N THR A 195 -3.55 10.23 -14.60
CA THR A 195 -4.50 9.42 -13.82
C THR A 195 -5.70 9.01 -14.67
N ALA A 196 -5.96 7.72 -14.83
CA ALA A 196 -7.18 7.23 -15.50
C ALA A 196 -8.43 7.27 -14.60
N GLN A 197 -8.25 7.43 -13.29
CA GLN A 197 -9.27 7.40 -12.25
C GLN A 197 -9.63 8.81 -11.78
N HIS A 198 -10.93 9.03 -11.52
CA HIS A 198 -11.48 10.27 -10.98
C HIS A 198 -12.60 10.03 -9.97
N GLY A 199 -12.78 10.96 -9.03
CA GLY A 199 -13.92 11.02 -8.11
C GLY A 199 -14.91 12.13 -8.48
N TRP A 200 -16.21 11.91 -8.25
CA TRP A 200 -17.25 12.85 -8.71
C TRP A 200 -17.17 14.23 -8.04
N GLY A 201 -16.66 14.32 -6.80
CA GLY A 201 -16.51 15.57 -6.07
C GLY A 201 -15.62 16.59 -6.79
N GLN A 202 -14.66 16.11 -7.59
CA GLN A 202 -13.80 16.94 -8.44
C GLN A 202 -14.59 17.68 -9.54
N PHE A 203 -15.77 17.18 -9.95
CA PHE A 203 -16.53 17.70 -11.10
C PHE A 203 -17.76 18.54 -10.70
N LEU A 204 -18.12 18.58 -9.40
CA LEU A 204 -19.31 19.29 -8.90
C LEU A 204 -19.35 20.78 -9.27
N TYR A 205 -18.18 21.42 -9.44
CA TYR A 205 -18.07 22.84 -9.83
C TYR A 205 -18.73 23.19 -11.18
N LYS A 206 -18.99 22.21 -12.04
CA LYS A 206 -19.70 22.40 -13.31
C LYS A 206 -21.21 22.58 -13.12
N TYR A 207 -21.76 22.04 -12.03
CA TYR A 207 -23.20 21.88 -11.83
C TYR A 207 -23.74 22.73 -10.67
N VAL A 208 -22.87 23.50 -9.98
CA VAL A 208 -23.20 24.42 -8.88
C VAL A 208 -22.56 25.79 -9.15
N ASP A 209 -23.25 26.89 -8.86
CA ASP A 209 -22.70 28.24 -9.05
C ASP A 209 -21.60 28.57 -8.03
N THR A 210 -20.34 28.46 -8.47
CA THR A 210 -19.13 28.79 -7.71
C THR A 210 -18.97 30.29 -7.40
N LYS A 211 -19.83 31.16 -7.94
CA LYS A 211 -19.95 32.55 -7.47
C LYS A 211 -20.58 32.60 -6.09
N VAL A 212 -21.64 31.82 -5.87
CA VAL A 212 -22.38 31.71 -4.59
C VAL A 212 -21.64 30.80 -3.62
N TYR A 213 -21.27 29.60 -4.06
CA TYR A 213 -20.71 28.57 -3.19
C TYR A 213 -19.19 28.42 -3.34
N GLU A 214 -18.49 28.16 -2.24
CA GLU A 214 -17.18 27.52 -2.24
C GLU A 214 -17.36 25.99 -2.21
N ILE A 215 -16.53 25.21 -2.92
CA ILE A 215 -16.54 23.75 -2.85
C ILE A 215 -15.25 23.26 -2.17
N ARG A 216 -15.39 22.46 -1.11
CA ARG A 216 -14.28 21.94 -0.29
C ARG A 216 -14.38 20.42 -0.26
N ASN A 217 -13.82 19.78 -1.29
CA ASN A 217 -13.74 18.32 -1.34
C ASN A 217 -12.67 17.83 -0.35
N GLN A 218 -13.09 17.11 0.69
CA GLN A 218 -12.20 16.50 1.68
C GLN A 218 -12.05 15.00 1.47
N ALA A 219 -12.67 14.41 0.43
CA ALA A 219 -12.60 12.98 0.15
C ALA A 219 -11.20 12.49 -0.26
N SER A 220 -10.85 11.26 0.10
CA SER A 220 -9.54 10.66 -0.19
C SER A 220 -9.63 9.17 -0.58
N SER A 221 -8.74 8.72 -1.46
CA SER A 221 -8.72 7.33 -1.94
C SER A 221 -8.47 6.32 -0.81
N GLY A 222 -9.26 5.24 -0.77
CA GLY A 222 -9.22 4.21 0.27
C GLY A 222 -9.90 4.59 1.59
N GLN A 223 -10.42 5.81 1.74
CA GLN A 223 -10.99 6.29 2.99
C GLN A 223 -12.35 5.65 3.32
N PHE A 224 -12.66 5.57 4.61
CA PHE A 224 -13.90 5.02 5.18
C PHE A 224 -14.42 5.93 6.31
N ALA A 225 -15.68 5.83 6.73
CA ALA A 225 -16.34 6.80 7.60
C ALA A 225 -15.58 7.08 8.91
N LYS A 226 -15.14 6.03 9.60
CA LYS A 226 -14.34 6.15 10.84
C LYS A 226 -12.94 6.70 10.56
N GLY A 227 -12.27 6.26 9.50
CA GLY A 227 -10.96 6.78 9.12
C GLY A 227 -11.00 8.27 8.76
N PHE A 228 -12.06 8.74 8.09
CA PHE A 228 -12.28 10.17 7.78
C PHE A 228 -12.43 11.00 9.07
N TYR A 229 -13.10 10.44 10.07
CA TYR A 229 -13.29 11.09 11.38
C TYR A 229 -11.99 11.14 12.18
N THR A 230 -11.24 10.03 12.28
CA THR A 230 -10.06 9.91 13.16
C THR A 230 -8.77 10.47 12.54
N SER A 231 -8.68 10.59 11.23
CA SER A 231 -7.55 11.24 10.52
C SER A 231 -7.59 12.77 10.54
N GLY A 232 -8.65 13.37 11.08
CA GLY A 232 -8.83 14.83 11.11
C GLY A 232 -9.37 15.44 9.81
N GLN A 233 -9.71 14.65 8.79
CA GLN A 233 -10.39 15.17 7.58
C GLN A 233 -11.76 15.81 7.89
N PHE A 234 -12.37 15.47 9.03
CA PHE A 234 -13.57 16.13 9.55
C PHE A 234 -13.29 17.43 10.35
N ASP A 235 -12.04 17.75 10.70
CA ASP A 235 -11.70 18.92 11.54
C ASP A 235 -11.94 20.28 10.88
N PRO A 236 -11.60 20.53 9.59
CA PRO A 236 -11.96 21.78 8.92
C PRO A 236 -13.48 22.00 8.88
N ILE A 237 -14.25 20.92 8.72
CA ILE A 237 -15.71 20.94 8.66
C ILE A 237 -16.28 21.28 10.03
N LYS A 238 -15.77 20.64 11.10
CA LYS A 238 -16.10 20.97 12.50
C LYS A 238 -15.73 22.41 12.86
N THR A 239 -14.61 22.93 12.37
CA THR A 239 -14.15 24.30 12.67
C THR A 239 -14.92 25.36 11.88
N TYR A 240 -14.90 25.30 10.55
CA TYR A 240 -15.37 26.38 9.67
C TYR A 240 -16.83 26.24 9.19
N GLY A 241 -17.40 25.03 9.24
CA GLY A 241 -18.78 24.76 8.79
C GLY A 241 -19.81 25.59 9.56
N LYS A 242 -20.74 26.25 8.87
CA LYS A 242 -21.67 27.23 9.46
C LYS A 242 -23.09 27.16 8.87
N ALA A 243 -24.03 27.89 9.46
CA ALA A 243 -25.40 27.97 8.95
C ALA A 243 -25.42 28.48 7.49
N GLY A 244 -26.11 27.75 6.62
CA GLY A 244 -26.13 28.02 5.17
C GLY A 244 -25.10 27.22 4.35
N ASP A 245 -24.11 26.57 4.99
CA ASP A 245 -23.26 25.58 4.34
C ASP A 245 -24.03 24.28 4.05
N TYR A 246 -23.49 23.47 3.14
CA TYR A 246 -23.87 22.08 2.93
C TYR A 246 -22.75 21.14 3.37
N TYR A 247 -23.12 19.94 3.82
CA TYR A 247 -22.19 18.84 4.03
C TYR A 247 -22.73 17.57 3.37
N ILE A 248 -22.02 17.10 2.35
CA ILE A 248 -22.38 15.90 1.59
C ILE A 248 -21.53 14.73 2.12
N ILE A 249 -22.19 13.68 2.60
CA ILE A 249 -21.55 12.44 3.07
C ILE A 249 -21.80 11.35 2.02
N SER A 250 -20.75 10.98 1.29
CA SER A 250 -20.75 9.99 0.21
C SER A 250 -19.61 9.00 0.43
N ILE A 251 -19.72 8.23 1.52
CA ILE A 251 -18.72 7.26 1.98
C ILE A 251 -19.42 5.99 2.44
N GLY A 252 -18.79 4.83 2.29
CA GLY A 252 -19.41 3.52 2.59
C GLY A 252 -18.87 2.35 1.76
N ILE A 253 -18.14 2.61 0.66
CA ILE A 253 -17.54 1.54 -0.15
C ILE A 253 -16.48 0.78 0.65
N ASN A 254 -15.50 1.49 1.21
CA ASN A 254 -14.40 0.88 1.97
C ASN A 254 -14.79 0.48 3.40
N ASP A 255 -15.87 1.06 3.94
CA ASP A 255 -16.45 0.65 5.23
C ASP A 255 -16.89 -0.82 5.23
N LYS A 256 -17.18 -1.41 4.06
CA LYS A 256 -17.41 -2.86 3.91
C LYS A 256 -16.21 -3.72 4.33
N ASN A 257 -15.00 -3.17 4.31
CA ASN A 257 -13.75 -3.89 4.51
C ASN A 257 -13.05 -3.45 5.82
N TYR A 258 -13.23 -2.20 6.24
CA TYR A 258 -12.56 -1.62 7.42
C TYR A 258 -13.50 -1.30 8.60
N SER A 259 -14.80 -1.57 8.47
CA SER A 259 -15.80 -1.27 9.51
C SER A 259 -16.99 -2.26 9.45
N ASN A 260 -18.09 -1.92 10.14
CA ASN A 260 -19.32 -2.71 10.20
C ASN A 260 -20.55 -1.80 10.28
N GLU A 261 -21.76 -2.35 10.15
CA GLU A 261 -23.01 -1.57 10.10
C GLU A 261 -23.24 -0.69 11.34
N SER A 262 -22.92 -1.15 12.55
CA SER A 262 -23.09 -0.36 13.78
C SER A 262 -22.08 0.79 13.84
N GLU A 263 -20.81 0.50 13.58
CA GLU A 263 -19.75 1.52 13.65
C GLU A 263 -19.91 2.59 12.55
N TYR A 264 -20.27 2.17 11.33
CA TYR A 264 -20.62 3.07 10.24
C TYR A 264 -21.84 3.94 10.60
N TYR A 265 -22.91 3.33 11.11
CA TYR A 265 -24.11 4.03 11.57
C TYR A 265 -23.78 5.07 12.65
N GLU A 266 -23.00 4.69 13.67
CA GLU A 266 -22.61 5.54 14.79
C GLU A 266 -21.77 6.75 14.33
N VAL A 267 -20.73 6.53 13.51
CA VAL A 267 -19.84 7.61 13.05
C VAL A 267 -20.54 8.55 12.07
N VAL A 268 -21.29 8.03 11.10
CA VAL A 268 -22.08 8.88 10.18
C VAL A 268 -23.14 9.68 10.96
N THR A 269 -23.77 9.06 11.97
CA THR A 269 -24.71 9.75 12.87
C THR A 269 -24.05 10.89 13.65
N ASP A 270 -22.84 10.71 14.18
CA ASP A 270 -22.14 11.79 14.90
C ASP A 270 -21.72 12.93 13.97
N MET A 271 -21.22 12.61 12.78
CA MET A 271 -20.92 13.60 11.74
C MET A 271 -22.16 14.43 11.36
N VAL A 272 -23.31 13.77 11.15
CA VAL A 272 -24.59 14.45 10.87
C VAL A 272 -25.01 15.34 12.04
N LYS A 273 -25.01 14.83 13.27
CA LYS A 273 -25.41 15.58 14.47
C LYS A 273 -24.53 16.81 14.68
N THR A 274 -23.22 16.66 14.52
CA THR A 274 -22.23 17.73 14.65
C THR A 274 -22.47 18.85 13.64
N CYS A 275 -22.61 18.53 12.35
CA CYS A 275 -22.89 19.54 11.31
C CYS A 275 -24.27 20.20 11.47
N LYS A 276 -25.30 19.43 11.83
CA LYS A 276 -26.64 19.98 12.14
C LYS A 276 -26.61 20.94 13.33
N ALA A 277 -25.82 20.67 14.36
CA ALA A 277 -25.67 21.57 15.52
C ALA A 277 -25.07 22.94 15.13
N LYS A 278 -24.32 23.02 14.03
CA LYS A 278 -23.82 24.27 13.44
C LYS A 278 -24.78 24.92 12.42
N GLY A 279 -25.96 24.34 12.21
CA GLY A 279 -26.97 24.82 11.27
C GLY A 279 -26.71 24.47 9.80
N MET A 280 -25.83 23.49 9.52
CA MET A 280 -25.48 23.08 8.16
C MET A 280 -26.57 22.18 7.55
N ASN A 281 -26.73 22.25 6.23
CA ASN A 281 -27.59 21.37 5.44
C ASN A 281 -26.85 20.06 5.13
N VAL A 282 -27.09 19.02 5.92
CA VAL A 282 -26.42 17.72 5.71
C VAL A 282 -27.20 16.87 4.70
N ILE A 283 -26.49 16.23 3.77
CA ILE A 283 -27.01 15.34 2.74
C ILE A 283 -26.25 14.02 2.80
N LEU A 284 -26.98 12.90 2.80
CA LEU A 284 -26.41 11.55 2.73
C LEU A 284 -26.51 11.02 1.29
N VAL A 285 -25.52 10.24 0.83
CA VAL A 285 -25.47 9.74 -0.57
C VAL A 285 -25.12 8.26 -0.61
N LYS A 286 -26.03 7.43 -1.12
CA LYS A 286 -25.75 6.02 -1.43
C LYS A 286 -24.91 5.95 -2.70
N GLN A 287 -23.61 5.67 -2.59
CA GLN A 287 -22.67 5.70 -3.71
C GLN A 287 -23.01 4.71 -4.84
N GLN A 288 -22.56 5.04 -6.04
CA GLN A 288 -22.73 4.29 -7.28
C GLN A 288 -22.25 2.82 -7.20
N GLY A 289 -22.83 1.97 -8.06
CA GLY A 289 -22.50 0.54 -8.14
C GLY A 289 -21.21 0.21 -8.90
N ARG A 290 -20.90 -1.08 -8.94
CA ARG A 290 -19.82 -1.65 -9.76
C ARG A 290 -20.28 -1.84 -11.21
N ARG A 291 -19.38 -1.86 -12.19
CA ARG A 291 -19.73 -2.14 -13.59
C ARG A 291 -20.36 -3.53 -13.73
N GLY A 292 -19.84 -4.53 -13.02
CA GLY A 292 -20.40 -5.88 -12.93
C GLY A 292 -21.82 -5.97 -12.35
N ASP A 293 -22.38 -4.90 -11.78
CA ASP A 293 -23.78 -4.87 -11.37
C ASP A 293 -24.73 -4.81 -12.59
N PHE A 294 -24.28 -4.29 -13.73
CA PHE A 294 -25.06 -4.30 -14.98
C PHE A 294 -25.27 -5.70 -15.58
N ASN A 295 -24.54 -6.71 -15.09
CA ASN A 295 -24.74 -8.14 -15.42
C ASN A 295 -25.73 -8.85 -14.47
N ARG A 296 -26.37 -8.14 -13.53
CA ARG A 296 -27.32 -8.72 -12.56
C ARG A 296 -28.76 -8.61 -13.06
N ASN A 297 -29.49 -9.72 -13.00
CA ASN A 297 -30.93 -9.78 -13.19
C ASN A 297 -31.54 -10.66 -12.07
N PRO A 298 -32.40 -10.13 -11.18
CA PRO A 298 -32.85 -8.73 -11.11
C PRO A 298 -31.72 -7.73 -10.79
N LYS A 299 -32.00 -6.44 -10.98
CA LYS A 299 -31.12 -5.33 -10.53
C LYS A 299 -30.88 -5.44 -9.02
N LEU A 300 -29.74 -4.95 -8.55
CA LEU A 300 -29.51 -4.76 -7.13
C LEU A 300 -30.34 -3.57 -6.62
N THR A 301 -30.70 -3.57 -5.34
CA THR A 301 -31.47 -2.48 -4.70
C THR A 301 -30.62 -1.54 -3.84
N GLY A 302 -29.40 -1.95 -3.46
CA GLY A 302 -28.46 -1.17 -2.67
C GLY A 302 -27.10 -1.86 -2.54
N ARG A 303 -26.09 -1.09 -2.11
CA ARG A 303 -24.75 -1.53 -1.70
C ARG A 303 -24.24 -0.65 -0.54
N TRP A 304 -22.99 -0.84 -0.12
CA TRP A 304 -22.20 0.15 0.64
C TRP A 304 -22.86 0.69 1.93
N PHE A 305 -23.52 -0.19 2.69
CA PHE A 305 -24.31 0.18 3.88
C PHE A 305 -25.39 1.26 3.65
N GLY A 306 -25.89 1.42 2.42
CA GLY A 306 -26.91 2.43 2.08
C GLY A 306 -28.23 2.31 2.86
N GLY A 307 -28.54 1.14 3.44
CA GLY A 307 -29.66 0.95 4.37
C GLY A 307 -29.42 1.56 5.76
N GLU A 308 -28.17 1.72 6.18
CA GLU A 308 -27.82 2.49 7.38
C GLU A 308 -27.99 3.98 7.11
N LEU A 309 -27.64 4.47 5.91
CA LEU A 309 -27.92 5.84 5.51
C LEU A 309 -29.43 6.16 5.50
N ASP A 310 -30.29 5.20 5.14
CA ASP A 310 -31.75 5.36 5.27
C ASP A 310 -32.18 5.51 6.75
N LYS A 311 -31.58 4.75 7.68
CA LYS A 311 -31.83 4.91 9.13
C LYS A 311 -31.35 6.27 9.64
N VAL A 312 -30.11 6.66 9.35
CA VAL A 312 -29.56 7.98 9.77
C VAL A 312 -30.39 9.11 9.16
N GLY A 313 -30.78 9.00 7.89
CA GLY A 313 -31.65 9.95 7.20
C GLY A 313 -33.00 10.12 7.88
N SER A 314 -33.66 9.01 8.24
CA SER A 314 -34.93 9.01 8.95
C SER A 314 -34.81 9.55 10.39
N GLU A 315 -33.87 9.03 11.19
CA GLU A 315 -33.72 9.43 12.61
C GLU A 315 -33.21 10.86 12.77
N GLN A 316 -32.30 11.31 11.91
CA GLN A 316 -31.76 12.66 11.96
C GLN A 316 -32.54 13.64 11.09
N ASN A 317 -33.59 13.22 10.38
CA ASN A 317 -34.36 14.02 9.43
C ASN A 317 -33.43 14.81 8.47
N VAL A 318 -32.67 14.07 7.66
CA VAL A 318 -31.79 14.59 6.60
C VAL A 318 -32.02 13.83 5.29
N PRO A 319 -31.95 14.50 4.13
CA PRO A 319 -32.18 13.86 2.83
C PRO A 319 -31.12 12.81 2.48
N VAL A 320 -31.58 11.70 1.91
CA VAL A 320 -30.72 10.60 1.40
C VAL A 320 -30.88 10.52 -0.12
N MET A 321 -29.78 10.71 -0.85
CA MET A 321 -29.72 10.67 -2.31
C MET A 321 -29.34 9.28 -2.77
N ASP A 322 -30.20 8.65 -3.58
CA ASP A 322 -29.97 7.30 -4.09
C ASP A 322 -29.22 7.33 -5.44
N LEU A 323 -27.95 7.77 -5.39
CA LEU A 323 -27.05 7.76 -6.55
C LEU A 323 -26.80 6.34 -7.04
N PHE A 324 -26.80 5.34 -6.15
CA PHE A 324 -26.72 3.91 -6.49
C PHE A 324 -27.76 3.49 -7.53
N ASN A 325 -29.05 3.69 -7.24
CA ASN A 325 -30.12 3.30 -8.15
C ASN A 325 -30.21 4.22 -9.38
N ALA A 326 -29.95 5.52 -9.23
CA ALA A 326 -29.90 6.44 -10.38
C ALA A 326 -28.77 6.11 -11.37
N TRP A 327 -27.60 5.68 -10.88
CA TRP A 327 -26.48 5.21 -11.70
C TRP A 327 -26.78 3.88 -12.40
N GLN A 328 -27.42 2.94 -11.70
CA GLN A 328 -27.91 1.71 -12.35
C GLN A 328 -28.88 2.03 -13.49
N ASP A 329 -29.90 2.86 -13.24
CA ASP A 329 -30.89 3.20 -14.26
C ASP A 329 -30.27 3.94 -15.45
N PHE A 330 -29.31 4.85 -15.22
CA PHE A 330 -28.52 5.44 -16.28
C PHE A 330 -27.78 4.38 -17.11
N GLY A 331 -26.98 3.51 -16.47
CA GLY A 331 -26.17 2.52 -17.20
C GLY A 331 -27.01 1.50 -17.97
N PHE A 332 -28.11 1.01 -17.40
CA PHE A 332 -29.06 0.16 -18.13
C PHE A 332 -29.72 0.90 -19.30
N SER A 333 -29.99 2.21 -19.19
CA SER A 333 -30.59 2.99 -20.28
C SER A 333 -29.69 3.16 -21.51
N ILE A 334 -28.36 3.10 -21.35
CA ILE A 334 -27.40 3.26 -22.45
C ILE A 334 -26.88 1.93 -23.04
N GLY A 335 -27.27 0.78 -22.49
CA GLY A 335 -26.88 -0.56 -22.97
C GLY A 335 -26.24 -1.48 -21.94
N GLY A 336 -26.12 -1.08 -20.67
CA GLY A 336 -25.60 -1.94 -19.60
C GLY A 336 -24.08 -2.07 -19.61
N TYR A 337 -23.58 -3.28 -19.35
CA TYR A 337 -22.19 -3.55 -18.99
C TYR A 337 -21.15 -3.03 -20.01
N ASP A 338 -21.39 -3.25 -21.30
CA ASP A 338 -20.46 -2.86 -22.38
C ASP A 338 -20.46 -1.34 -22.59
N ALA A 339 -21.64 -0.72 -22.69
CA ALA A 339 -21.78 0.73 -22.85
C ALA A 339 -21.17 1.52 -21.67
N MET A 340 -21.21 0.93 -20.47
CA MET A 340 -20.64 1.51 -19.26
C MET A 340 -19.11 1.42 -19.17
N GLN A 341 -18.42 0.64 -20.02
CA GLN A 341 -16.95 0.53 -20.03
C GLN A 341 -16.27 1.91 -19.99
N SER A 342 -16.67 2.82 -20.88
CA SER A 342 -16.09 4.18 -20.99
C SER A 342 -16.33 5.10 -19.77
N TYR A 343 -17.19 4.70 -18.82
CA TYR A 343 -17.48 5.44 -17.59
C TYR A 343 -16.67 4.93 -16.39
N TYR A 344 -15.97 3.79 -16.52
CA TYR A 344 -15.06 3.28 -15.51
C TYR A 344 -13.60 3.48 -15.94
N ALA A 345 -12.68 3.46 -14.96
CA ALA A 345 -11.26 3.67 -15.22
C ALA A 345 -10.65 2.46 -15.96
N ILE A 346 -9.62 2.71 -16.77
CA ILE A 346 -8.75 1.69 -17.33
C ILE A 346 -7.36 1.95 -16.76
N GLN A 347 -6.83 1.02 -15.99
CA GLN A 347 -5.55 1.16 -15.32
C GLN A 347 -4.39 1.24 -16.34
N ALA A 348 -3.23 1.77 -15.94
CA ALA A 348 -2.12 2.08 -16.87
C ALA A 348 -1.53 0.84 -17.60
N ASN A 349 -1.76 -0.35 -17.07
CA ASN A 349 -1.45 -1.66 -17.67
C ASN A 349 -2.51 -2.15 -18.68
N GLY A 350 -3.58 -1.39 -18.92
CA GLY A 350 -4.71 -1.76 -19.76
C GLY A 350 -5.83 -2.55 -19.08
N SER A 351 -5.72 -2.92 -17.79
CA SER A 351 -6.78 -3.66 -17.09
C SER A 351 -7.95 -2.77 -16.70
N GLU A 352 -9.18 -3.24 -16.91
CA GLU A 352 -10.40 -2.50 -16.57
C GLU A 352 -10.63 -2.43 -15.05
N ASP A 353 -11.02 -1.26 -14.54
CA ASP A 353 -11.48 -1.11 -13.16
C ASP A 353 -13.01 -1.32 -13.08
N ASP A 354 -13.46 -2.18 -12.18
CA ASP A 354 -14.88 -2.50 -12.00
C ASP A 354 -15.61 -1.53 -11.04
N LEU A 355 -14.86 -0.70 -10.29
CA LEU A 355 -15.38 0.13 -9.20
C LEU A 355 -15.20 1.62 -9.45
N HIS A 356 -14.02 2.02 -9.92
CA HIS A 356 -13.63 3.42 -10.00
C HIS A 356 -13.98 4.06 -11.35
N GLN A 357 -14.31 5.34 -11.34
CA GLN A 357 -14.79 6.05 -12.52
C GLN A 357 -13.66 6.64 -13.34
N SER A 358 -13.84 6.67 -14.67
CA SER A 358 -13.08 7.57 -15.54
C SER A 358 -13.50 9.02 -15.32
N ALA A 359 -12.80 9.99 -15.93
CA ALA A 359 -13.25 11.39 -15.94
C ALA A 359 -14.72 11.52 -16.43
N LYS A 360 -15.11 10.73 -17.43
CA LYS A 360 -16.48 10.66 -17.98
C LYS A 360 -17.49 10.12 -16.96
N GLY A 361 -17.09 9.14 -16.15
CA GLY A 361 -17.93 8.57 -15.09
C GLY A 361 -18.07 9.47 -13.86
N ALA A 362 -16.98 10.13 -13.45
CA ALA A 362 -16.97 11.07 -12.34
C ALA A 362 -17.83 12.30 -12.66
N ASP A 363 -17.69 12.83 -13.87
CA ASP A 363 -18.50 13.92 -14.40
C ASP A 363 -20.00 13.57 -14.43
N LYS A 364 -20.33 12.36 -14.92
CA LYS A 364 -21.73 11.90 -14.99
C LYS A 364 -22.33 11.60 -13.61
N ASN A 365 -21.56 11.10 -12.64
CA ASN A 365 -22.02 10.97 -11.26
C ASN A 365 -22.26 12.34 -10.62
N ALA A 366 -21.43 13.35 -10.90
CA ALA A 366 -21.65 14.71 -10.40
C ALA A 366 -22.92 15.35 -11.01
N GLU A 367 -23.16 15.16 -12.31
CA GLU A 367 -24.38 15.59 -13.00
C GLU A 367 -25.64 14.94 -12.37
N ILE A 368 -25.66 13.61 -12.24
CA ILE A 368 -26.78 12.86 -11.67
C ILE A 368 -27.02 13.26 -10.21
N LEU A 369 -25.96 13.30 -9.38
CA LEU A 369 -26.08 13.63 -7.97
C LEU A 369 -26.58 15.07 -7.75
N GLN A 370 -26.11 16.04 -8.53
CA GLN A 370 -26.65 17.40 -8.45
C GLN A 370 -28.12 17.45 -8.92
N GLY A 371 -28.54 16.65 -9.91
CA GLY A 371 -29.95 16.50 -10.28
C GLY A 371 -30.84 15.91 -9.17
N LEU A 372 -30.26 15.14 -8.24
CA LEU A 372 -30.92 14.66 -7.02
C LEU A 372 -30.93 15.74 -5.92
N MET A 373 -29.77 16.34 -5.62
CA MET A 373 -29.58 17.28 -4.50
C MET A 373 -30.17 18.68 -4.75
N LYS A 374 -30.16 19.13 -6.01
CA LYS A 374 -30.72 20.41 -6.49
C LYS A 374 -30.17 21.65 -5.77
N ILE A 375 -28.88 21.64 -5.40
CA ILE A 375 -28.25 22.74 -4.66
C ILE A 375 -28.15 23.98 -5.55
N GLY A 376 -28.93 25.01 -5.24
CA GLY A 376 -28.98 26.26 -6.00
C GLY A 376 -30.10 26.37 -7.04
N GLU A 377 -30.92 25.33 -7.24
CA GLU A 377 -32.10 25.40 -8.12
C GLU A 377 -33.37 25.81 -7.35
N ALA A 378 -34.03 26.88 -7.80
CA ALA A 378 -35.41 27.15 -7.44
C ALA A 378 -36.34 26.17 -8.17
N GLN A 379 -36.98 25.26 -7.42
CA GLN A 379 -37.68 24.07 -7.94
C GLN A 379 -38.81 24.32 -8.96
N PRO A 380 -38.78 23.59 -10.09
CA PRO A 380 -39.97 23.28 -10.90
C PRO A 380 -40.06 21.79 -11.32
N GLU A 381 -41.04 21.47 -12.17
CA GLU A 381 -41.50 20.13 -12.60
C GLU A 381 -40.75 19.53 -13.83
N PRO A 382 -40.96 18.25 -14.23
CA PRO A 382 -39.94 17.45 -14.97
C PRO A 382 -39.90 17.53 -16.53
N SER A 383 -38.86 16.88 -17.08
CA SER A 383 -38.25 16.92 -18.44
C SER A 383 -39.12 16.45 -19.64
N PRO A 384 -38.72 16.75 -20.91
CA PRO A 384 -38.11 15.68 -21.75
C PRO A 384 -37.07 16.05 -22.86
N SER A 385 -35.96 15.28 -22.90
CA SER A 385 -35.27 14.65 -24.08
C SER A 385 -34.55 15.41 -25.24
N PRO A 386 -33.62 14.76 -26.02
CA PRO A 386 -32.48 15.43 -26.70
C PRO A 386 -32.13 15.03 -28.17
N SER A 387 -31.10 15.66 -28.79
CA SER A 387 -30.24 15.21 -29.95
C SER A 387 -29.28 16.33 -30.45
N PRO A 388 -28.25 16.09 -31.32
CA PRO A 388 -27.23 15.02 -31.37
C PRO A 388 -25.76 15.52 -31.64
N ASP A 389 -24.80 14.60 -31.86
CA ASP A 389 -23.33 14.77 -32.09
C ASP A 389 -22.92 15.15 -33.56
N PRO A 390 -21.67 15.62 -33.86
CA PRO A 390 -20.70 14.72 -34.56
C PRO A 390 -19.15 15.01 -34.48
N SER A 391 -18.36 13.97 -34.15
CA SER A 391 -17.16 13.43 -34.92
C SER A 391 -15.79 14.20 -35.12
N PRO A 392 -14.69 13.51 -35.58
CA PRO A 392 -13.27 13.85 -35.25
C PRO A 392 -12.26 13.95 -36.44
N ASP A 393 -10.94 14.13 -36.15
CA ASP A 393 -9.71 13.67 -36.89
C ASP A 393 -8.40 14.32 -36.29
N PRO A 394 -7.13 14.02 -36.70
CA PRO A 394 -6.41 12.73 -36.72
C PRO A 394 -4.93 12.80 -36.17
N THR A 395 -4.15 11.71 -36.26
CA THR A 395 -2.67 11.60 -36.00
C THR A 395 -1.87 11.43 -37.33
N PRO A 396 -0.53 11.12 -37.47
CA PRO A 396 0.54 10.68 -36.52
C PRO A 396 2.03 11.12 -36.78
N SER A 397 3.00 10.45 -36.10
CA SER A 397 4.41 10.12 -36.52
C SER A 397 5.58 11.14 -36.39
N PRO A 398 6.89 10.71 -36.40
CA PRO A 398 7.54 9.54 -35.75
C PRO A 398 9.04 9.77 -35.27
N SER A 399 9.78 8.67 -34.92
CA SER A 399 11.28 8.49 -34.89
C SER A 399 12.02 8.60 -33.53
N PRO A 400 13.15 7.88 -33.23
CA PRO A 400 13.87 6.78 -33.93
C PRO A 400 14.05 5.45 -33.08
N SER A 401 14.94 4.54 -33.52
CA SER A 401 15.03 3.08 -33.15
C SER A 401 16.03 2.69 -32.02
N PRO A 402 15.82 1.55 -31.32
CA PRO A 402 16.78 0.90 -30.40
C PRO A 402 17.81 -0.03 -31.08
N SER A 403 18.64 -0.70 -30.25
CA SER A 403 19.69 -1.70 -30.58
C SER A 403 19.13 -3.11 -30.87
N PRO A 404 19.94 -4.08 -31.37
CA PRO A 404 19.43 -5.22 -32.13
C PRO A 404 18.75 -6.33 -31.31
N THR A 405 17.62 -6.80 -31.83
CA THR A 405 16.94 -8.06 -31.48
C THR A 405 17.65 -9.25 -32.15
N PRO A 406 17.67 -10.46 -31.56
CA PRO A 406 18.04 -11.68 -32.28
C PRO A 406 17.10 -11.96 -33.47
N GLU A 407 17.54 -12.81 -34.41
CA GLU A 407 16.70 -13.25 -35.54
C GLU A 407 15.53 -14.12 -35.03
N PRO A 408 14.31 -13.97 -35.58
CA PRO A 408 13.12 -14.70 -35.12
C PRO A 408 13.18 -16.19 -35.46
N LEU A 409 12.50 -17.03 -34.68
CA LEU A 409 12.46 -18.47 -34.91
C LEU A 409 11.47 -18.80 -36.05
N ASN A 410 11.88 -19.65 -36.98
CA ASN A 410 11.00 -20.15 -38.03
C ASN A 410 10.09 -21.25 -37.46
N MET A 411 9.06 -20.87 -36.69
CA MET A 411 8.20 -21.82 -35.99
C MET A 411 7.52 -22.81 -36.94
N GLY A 412 7.59 -24.10 -36.60
CA GLY A 412 7.14 -25.22 -37.43
C GLY A 412 8.18 -25.75 -38.42
N ASP A 413 9.33 -25.10 -38.60
CA ASP A 413 10.47 -25.58 -39.42
C ASP A 413 11.34 -26.56 -38.61
N CYS A 414 10.71 -27.66 -38.17
CA CYS A 414 11.29 -28.68 -37.30
C CYS A 414 12.50 -29.40 -37.92
N ASN A 415 12.71 -29.28 -39.23
CA ASN A 415 13.85 -29.85 -39.95
C ASN A 415 14.92 -28.81 -40.36
N SER A 416 14.60 -27.50 -40.27
CA SER A 416 15.45 -26.38 -40.67
C SER A 416 15.79 -26.30 -42.17
N ASP A 417 14.85 -26.68 -43.07
CA ASP A 417 14.98 -26.46 -44.53
C ASP A 417 14.45 -25.10 -45.01
N GLY A 418 13.90 -24.30 -44.09
CA GLY A 418 13.36 -22.97 -44.34
C GLY A 418 11.86 -22.97 -44.70
N LYS A 419 11.16 -24.10 -44.60
CA LYS A 419 9.75 -24.24 -45.03
C LYS A 419 8.97 -25.20 -44.15
N VAL A 420 7.98 -24.69 -43.43
CA VAL A 420 6.99 -25.51 -42.69
C VAL A 420 6.24 -26.43 -43.67
N ASN A 421 6.54 -27.72 -43.66
CA ASN A 421 6.00 -28.70 -44.62
C ASN A 421 5.80 -30.10 -43.99
N ILE A 422 5.44 -31.09 -44.80
CA ILE A 422 5.17 -32.46 -44.33
C ILE A 422 6.42 -33.16 -43.77
N ALA A 423 7.62 -32.74 -44.17
CA ALA A 423 8.88 -33.21 -43.58
C ALA A 423 9.00 -32.81 -42.10
N ASP A 424 8.51 -31.63 -41.72
CA ASP A 424 8.56 -31.13 -40.35
C ASP A 424 7.60 -31.87 -39.42
N LEU A 425 6.42 -32.26 -39.93
CA LEU A 425 5.52 -33.13 -39.19
C LEU A 425 6.11 -34.53 -38.97
N ILE A 426 7.04 -34.98 -39.82
CA ILE A 426 7.80 -36.21 -39.62
C ILE A 426 8.94 -35.96 -38.61
N ALA A 427 9.67 -34.84 -38.73
CA ALA A 427 10.71 -34.45 -37.79
C ALA A 427 10.16 -34.32 -36.36
N LEU A 428 9.14 -33.49 -36.15
CA LEU A 428 8.43 -33.30 -34.88
C LEU A 428 7.98 -34.63 -34.25
N LYS A 429 7.36 -35.53 -35.04
CA LYS A 429 6.93 -36.86 -34.54
C LYS A 429 8.11 -37.73 -34.10
N ASN A 430 9.28 -37.60 -34.70
CA ASN A 430 10.49 -38.27 -34.23
C ASN A 430 11.08 -37.57 -32.99
N THR A 431 11.07 -36.25 -32.94
CA THR A 431 11.55 -35.44 -31.81
C THR A 431 10.76 -35.74 -30.53
N VAL A 432 9.42 -35.74 -30.60
CA VAL A 432 8.51 -36.15 -29.51
C VAL A 432 8.77 -37.58 -29.03
N LEU A 433 9.21 -38.49 -29.90
CA LEU A 433 9.59 -39.87 -29.53
C LEU A 433 11.01 -39.99 -28.95
N SER A 434 11.88 -39.00 -29.18
CA SER A 434 13.26 -38.96 -28.68
C SER A 434 13.41 -38.28 -27.32
N GLY A 435 12.56 -37.28 -27.04
CA GLY A 435 12.66 -36.42 -25.86
C GLY A 435 13.71 -35.30 -25.96
N GLU A 436 14.41 -35.16 -27.09
CA GLU A 436 15.29 -34.01 -27.34
C GLU A 436 14.44 -32.75 -27.62
N TYR A 437 14.71 -31.64 -26.95
CA TYR A 437 13.90 -30.42 -27.07
C TYR A 437 14.43 -29.49 -28.17
N ALA A 438 13.54 -29.00 -29.04
CA ALA A 438 13.85 -28.08 -30.13
C ALA A 438 12.80 -26.95 -30.19
N ALA A 439 13.25 -25.70 -30.06
CA ALA A 439 12.33 -24.56 -29.90
C ALA A 439 11.38 -24.34 -31.09
N ALA A 440 11.83 -24.58 -32.33
CA ALA A 440 10.97 -24.45 -33.52
C ALA A 440 9.87 -25.54 -33.62
N ALA A 441 9.95 -26.58 -32.79
CA ALA A 441 9.02 -27.71 -32.78
C ALA A 441 7.92 -27.60 -31.70
N ASP A 442 8.13 -26.77 -30.67
CA ASP A 442 7.19 -26.41 -29.60
C ASP A 442 6.28 -25.31 -30.14
N VAL A 443 5.34 -25.70 -31.00
CA VAL A 443 4.50 -24.77 -31.78
C VAL A 443 3.29 -24.29 -30.99
N THR A 444 2.94 -24.97 -29.90
CA THR A 444 1.99 -24.46 -28.89
C THR A 444 2.59 -23.34 -28.05
N GLY A 445 3.92 -23.36 -27.84
CA GLY A 445 4.66 -22.46 -26.96
C GLY A 445 4.53 -22.82 -25.47
N ASP A 446 4.13 -24.05 -25.15
CA ASP A 446 3.83 -24.50 -23.79
C ASP A 446 5.07 -24.94 -22.98
N GLY A 447 6.18 -25.25 -23.66
CA GLY A 447 7.45 -25.66 -23.05
C GLY A 447 7.69 -27.17 -23.06
N GLU A 448 6.73 -28.00 -23.46
CA GLU A 448 6.92 -29.43 -23.71
C GLU A 448 7.11 -29.73 -25.21
N LEU A 449 7.12 -31.00 -25.59
CA LEU A 449 6.97 -31.44 -26.98
C LEU A 449 6.06 -32.66 -26.97
N ASN A 450 4.81 -32.47 -27.35
CA ASN A 450 3.75 -33.44 -27.02
C ASN A 450 2.80 -33.68 -28.22
N ALA A 451 1.64 -34.27 -27.95
CA ALA A 451 0.66 -34.61 -28.99
C ALA A 451 -0.12 -33.40 -29.53
N GLU A 452 -0.09 -32.26 -28.84
CA GLU A 452 -0.79 -31.03 -29.20
C GLU A 452 0.01 -30.21 -30.22
N ASP A 453 1.35 -30.13 -30.11
CA ASP A 453 2.24 -29.64 -31.18
C ASP A 453 2.00 -30.38 -32.49
N VAL A 454 1.98 -31.72 -32.39
CA VAL A 454 1.75 -32.62 -33.51
C VAL A 454 0.38 -32.38 -34.15
N GLN A 455 -0.63 -31.99 -33.36
CA GLN A 455 -1.95 -31.61 -33.89
C GLN A 455 -1.96 -30.21 -34.49
N LEU A 456 -1.30 -29.22 -33.87
CA LEU A 456 -1.30 -27.83 -34.32
C LEU A 456 -0.52 -27.67 -35.65
N LEU A 457 0.67 -28.26 -35.75
CA LEU A 457 1.42 -28.32 -37.01
C LEU A 457 0.65 -29.11 -38.08
N GLN A 458 -0.04 -30.19 -37.71
CA GLN A 458 -0.85 -30.95 -38.67
C GLN A 458 -2.07 -30.15 -39.18
N LYS A 459 -2.73 -29.35 -38.34
CA LYS A 459 -3.82 -28.42 -38.74
C LYS A 459 -3.33 -27.35 -39.72
N TYR A 460 -2.20 -26.71 -39.39
CA TYR A 460 -1.54 -25.74 -40.26
C TYR A 460 -1.26 -26.33 -41.66
N LEU A 461 -0.71 -27.54 -41.71
CA LEU A 461 -0.41 -28.25 -42.97
C LEU A 461 -1.66 -28.70 -43.75
N PHE A 462 -2.84 -28.72 -43.13
CA PHE A 462 -4.13 -28.91 -43.82
C PHE A 462 -4.83 -27.59 -44.21
N GLY A 463 -4.23 -26.43 -43.91
CA GLY A 463 -4.75 -25.12 -44.26
C GLY A 463 -5.85 -24.60 -43.32
N GLU A 464 -5.90 -25.08 -42.07
CA GLU A 464 -6.67 -24.44 -41.01
C GLU A 464 -6.00 -23.12 -40.58
N ASP A 465 -6.80 -22.11 -40.24
CA ASP A 465 -6.33 -20.81 -39.76
C ASP A 465 -5.86 -20.93 -38.30
N VAL A 466 -4.57 -21.20 -38.11
CA VAL A 466 -3.93 -21.44 -36.81
C VAL A 466 -2.60 -20.70 -36.69
N THR A 467 -2.33 -20.20 -35.49
CA THR A 467 -1.12 -19.44 -35.14
C THR A 467 -0.19 -20.32 -34.31
N PHE A 468 1.12 -20.30 -34.60
CA PHE A 468 2.15 -20.88 -33.74
C PHE A 468 2.64 -19.85 -32.72
N THR A 469 3.01 -20.30 -31.53
CA THR A 469 3.57 -19.46 -30.46
C THR A 469 5.06 -19.78 -30.31
N GLU A 470 5.94 -18.79 -30.28
CA GLU A 470 7.35 -19.04 -29.89
C GLU A 470 7.43 -19.43 -28.40
N PRO A 471 8.12 -20.53 -28.04
CA PRO A 471 8.24 -20.96 -26.65
C PRO A 471 9.13 -20.02 -25.84
N ALA A 472 8.90 -19.98 -24.53
CA ALA A 472 9.80 -19.27 -23.62
C ALA A 472 11.17 -19.98 -23.52
N PRO A 473 12.30 -19.24 -23.45
CA PRO A 473 13.60 -19.84 -23.15
C PRO A 473 13.55 -20.60 -21.81
N LYS A 474 13.91 -21.88 -21.82
CA LYS A 474 13.98 -22.68 -20.58
C LYS A 474 15.04 -22.11 -19.64
N GLU A 475 14.69 -22.02 -18.36
CA GLU A 475 15.61 -21.52 -17.35
C GLU A 475 16.66 -22.57 -16.96
N ASP A 476 17.87 -22.07 -16.75
CA ASP A 476 18.91 -22.75 -16.00
C ASP A 476 18.88 -22.21 -14.56
N PRO A 477 18.43 -22.98 -13.56
CA PRO A 477 18.35 -22.52 -12.17
C PRO A 477 19.72 -22.38 -11.50
N ASP A 478 20.78 -22.98 -12.07
CA ASP A 478 22.17 -22.78 -11.62
C ASP A 478 22.80 -21.51 -12.22
N LYS A 479 22.08 -20.77 -13.09
CA LYS A 479 22.54 -19.54 -13.74
C LYS A 479 22.75 -18.41 -12.73
N LYS A 480 24.01 -18.08 -12.50
CA LYS A 480 24.45 -16.98 -11.64
C LYS A 480 24.46 -15.65 -12.38
N TYR A 481 23.75 -14.68 -11.82
CA TYR A 481 23.82 -13.27 -12.18
C TYR A 481 24.83 -12.60 -11.24
N PHE A 482 26.09 -12.52 -11.64
CA PHE A 482 27.17 -12.00 -10.80
C PHE A 482 27.01 -10.50 -10.55
N ALA A 483 27.28 -10.06 -9.32
CA ALA A 483 27.13 -8.67 -8.89
C ALA A 483 28.03 -7.70 -9.71
N VAL A 484 29.21 -8.17 -10.13
CA VAL A 484 30.16 -7.41 -10.97
C VAL A 484 29.69 -7.13 -12.40
N ASP A 485 28.60 -7.78 -12.86
CA ASP A 485 27.96 -7.53 -14.15
C ASP A 485 26.74 -6.59 -14.06
N GLN A 486 26.42 -6.09 -12.86
CA GLN A 486 25.20 -5.31 -12.60
C GLN A 486 25.44 -3.81 -12.57
N VAL A 487 24.38 -3.03 -12.30
CA VAL A 487 24.48 -1.59 -12.04
C VAL A 487 24.44 -1.36 -10.53
N TRP A 488 25.44 -0.69 -9.97
CA TRP A 488 25.47 -0.26 -8.57
C TRP A 488 25.80 1.23 -8.45
N ASP A 489 25.54 1.77 -7.27
CA ASP A 489 25.72 3.18 -6.91
C ASP A 489 26.15 3.26 -5.43
N GLU A 490 27.12 4.12 -5.15
CA GLU A 490 27.95 4.10 -3.92
C GLU A 490 28.51 2.70 -3.59
N GLY A 491 29.43 2.21 -4.45
CA GLY A 491 30.12 0.93 -4.27
C GLY A 491 31.22 0.66 -5.29
N ILE A 492 31.99 -0.41 -5.06
CA ILE A 492 33.22 -0.74 -5.81
C ILE A 492 33.41 -2.26 -5.99
N ILE A 493 34.00 -2.68 -7.11
CA ILE A 493 34.45 -4.07 -7.30
C ILE A 493 35.69 -4.33 -6.44
N GLU A 494 35.65 -5.37 -5.62
CA GLU A 494 36.79 -5.81 -4.81
C GLU A 494 37.14 -7.30 -5.00
N THR A 495 38.40 -7.61 -4.71
CA THR A 495 38.94 -8.98 -4.63
C THR A 495 39.68 -9.23 -3.30
N THR A 496 39.48 -8.37 -2.29
CA THR A 496 40.29 -8.36 -1.05
C THR A 496 39.92 -9.52 -0.12
N ASN A 497 38.62 -9.77 0.04
CA ASN A 497 38.08 -10.86 0.85
C ASN A 497 37.84 -12.10 -0.02
N SER A 498 38.64 -13.15 0.15
CA SER A 498 38.50 -14.40 -0.62
C SER A 498 37.16 -15.12 -0.39
N GLY A 499 36.71 -15.90 -1.39
CA GLY A 499 35.57 -16.82 -1.26
C GLY A 499 34.36 -16.49 -2.15
N PHE A 500 34.38 -15.33 -2.82
CA PHE A 500 33.52 -14.98 -3.96
C PHE A 500 33.73 -15.93 -5.14
N THR A 501 32.79 -15.95 -6.08
CA THR A 501 32.69 -16.96 -7.14
C THR A 501 33.38 -16.52 -8.43
N ASP A 502 33.19 -15.27 -8.87
CA ASP A 502 33.77 -14.78 -10.12
C ASP A 502 35.19 -14.23 -9.91
N SER A 503 36.15 -14.70 -10.71
CA SER A 503 37.55 -14.25 -10.68
C SER A 503 37.77 -12.72 -10.76
N ARG A 504 36.78 -11.96 -11.25
CA ARG A 504 36.79 -10.50 -11.36
C ARG A 504 36.54 -9.78 -10.03
N GLY A 505 35.87 -10.42 -9.06
CA GLY A 505 35.57 -9.85 -7.75
C GLY A 505 34.12 -10.01 -7.30
N TYR A 506 33.78 -9.25 -6.25
CA TYR A 506 32.44 -9.03 -5.72
C TYR A 506 32.18 -7.52 -5.61
N ILE A 507 30.94 -7.10 -5.35
CA ILE A 507 30.63 -5.70 -5.05
C ILE A 507 30.69 -5.45 -3.54
N ASN A 508 31.58 -4.55 -3.13
CA ASN A 508 31.57 -3.89 -1.82
C ASN A 508 30.71 -2.63 -1.93
N LEU A 509 29.68 -2.50 -1.10
CA LEU A 509 28.84 -1.29 -1.03
C LEU A 509 29.39 -0.34 0.03
N ASP A 510 29.39 0.96 -0.26
CA ASP A 510 29.83 1.98 0.68
C ASP A 510 28.93 1.96 1.94
N ASN A 511 29.50 2.39 3.08
CA ASN A 511 28.85 2.29 4.39
C ASN A 511 27.76 3.39 4.59
N THR A 512 26.82 3.53 3.65
CA THR A 512 25.75 4.55 3.61
C THR A 512 24.36 3.90 3.57
N ASP A 513 23.31 4.64 3.93
CA ASP A 513 21.90 4.26 3.76
C ASP A 513 21.35 4.61 2.37
N THR A 514 22.23 4.92 1.42
CA THR A 514 21.92 5.17 0.00
C THR A 514 22.61 4.16 -0.94
N SER A 515 23.67 3.47 -0.49
CA SER A 515 24.38 2.48 -1.29
C SER A 515 23.48 1.36 -1.80
N ASN A 516 23.56 1.06 -3.10
CA ASN A 516 22.61 0.19 -3.77
C ASN A 516 23.17 -0.55 -4.99
N ILE A 517 22.53 -1.68 -5.31
CA ILE A 517 22.81 -2.50 -6.51
C ILE A 517 21.50 -2.95 -7.15
N THR A 518 21.45 -2.98 -8.47
CA THR A 518 20.29 -3.38 -9.28
C THR A 518 20.68 -4.53 -10.19
N PHE A 519 20.31 -5.74 -9.80
CA PHE A 519 20.48 -6.93 -10.64
C PHE A 519 19.45 -6.91 -11.77
N THR A 520 19.87 -7.24 -12.99
CA THR A 520 18.96 -7.49 -14.12
C THR A 520 18.89 -8.98 -14.40
N VAL A 521 17.72 -9.58 -14.18
CA VAL A 521 17.47 -11.01 -14.39
C VAL A 521 16.47 -11.23 -15.53
N ASN A 522 16.42 -12.42 -16.09
CA ASN A 522 15.44 -12.75 -17.13
C ASN A 522 14.64 -14.01 -16.74
N ALA A 523 13.36 -13.83 -16.47
CA ALA A 523 12.41 -14.89 -16.11
C ALA A 523 11.69 -15.44 -17.36
N ALA A 524 11.46 -16.75 -17.41
CA ALA A 524 10.83 -17.41 -18.57
C ALA A 524 9.32 -17.19 -18.65
N LYS A 525 8.63 -17.01 -17.51
CA LYS A 525 7.19 -16.72 -17.45
C LYS A 525 6.83 -15.89 -16.23
N ASP A 526 5.61 -15.36 -16.20
CA ASP A 526 5.06 -14.72 -15.02
C ASP A 526 4.95 -15.73 -13.86
N GLY A 527 5.37 -15.34 -12.65
CA GLY A 527 5.26 -16.21 -11.49
C GLY A 527 6.06 -15.75 -10.27
N ASN A 528 6.10 -16.63 -9.28
CA ASN A 528 6.87 -16.43 -8.06
C ASN A 528 8.23 -17.12 -8.21
N TYR A 529 9.29 -16.43 -7.82
CA TYR A 529 10.67 -16.85 -8.05
C TYR A 529 11.47 -16.83 -6.76
N MET A 530 11.98 -18.00 -6.37
CA MET A 530 12.96 -18.08 -5.29
C MET A 530 14.27 -17.46 -5.79
N THR A 531 14.62 -16.33 -5.20
CA THR A 531 15.82 -15.55 -5.52
C THR A 531 16.85 -15.79 -4.43
N HIS A 532 17.91 -16.52 -4.73
CA HIS A 532 19.03 -16.73 -3.82
C HIS A 532 20.04 -15.60 -3.99
N ILE A 533 20.52 -15.04 -2.88
CA ILE A 533 21.47 -13.91 -2.83
C ILE A 533 22.69 -14.36 -2.03
N ARG A 534 23.86 -14.43 -2.69
CA ARG A 534 25.12 -14.82 -2.03
C ARG A 534 25.90 -13.59 -1.58
N PHE A 535 26.19 -13.54 -0.28
CA PHE A 535 26.70 -12.35 0.40
C PHE A 535 27.74 -12.66 1.48
N ALA A 536 28.47 -11.65 1.93
CA ALA A 536 29.26 -11.70 3.16
C ALA A 536 29.07 -10.41 3.97
N ASN A 537 28.88 -10.55 5.28
CA ASN A 537 28.81 -9.43 6.23
C ASN A 537 29.74 -9.75 7.41
N GLY A 538 30.98 -9.30 7.34
CA GLY A 538 32.02 -9.69 8.31
C GLY A 538 31.94 -9.00 9.67
N THR A 539 30.83 -8.33 10.00
CA THR A 539 30.57 -7.75 11.31
C THR A 539 29.71 -8.71 12.17
N ASP A 540 29.39 -8.26 13.38
CA ASP A 540 28.39 -8.82 14.30
C ASP A 540 27.02 -8.12 14.20
N THR A 541 26.85 -7.20 13.26
CA THR A 541 25.68 -6.32 13.14
C THR A 541 25.00 -6.49 11.78
N ASP A 542 23.70 -6.78 11.81
CA ASP A 542 22.88 -7.00 10.61
C ASP A 542 22.84 -5.77 9.69
N ARG A 543 23.14 -5.99 8.40
CA ARG A 543 23.05 -4.97 7.35
C ARG A 543 21.70 -5.10 6.63
N ALA A 544 20.72 -4.31 7.06
CA ALA A 544 19.39 -4.31 6.46
C ALA A 544 19.36 -3.59 5.10
N MET A 545 18.59 -4.15 4.15
CA MET A 545 18.36 -3.56 2.83
C MET A 545 16.88 -3.59 2.42
N LYS A 546 16.45 -2.55 1.71
CA LYS A 546 15.19 -2.47 0.93
C LYS A 546 15.40 -3.17 -0.40
N ILE A 547 14.66 -4.24 -0.67
CA ILE A 547 14.61 -4.93 -1.97
C ILE A 547 13.37 -4.46 -2.74
N ILE A 548 13.55 -4.01 -3.98
CA ILE A 548 12.51 -3.49 -4.88
C ILE A 548 12.56 -4.29 -6.18
N VAL A 549 11.41 -4.73 -6.68
CA VAL A 549 11.30 -5.44 -7.96
C VAL A 549 10.64 -4.54 -9.00
N ASN A 550 11.20 -4.52 -10.22
CA ASN A 550 10.68 -3.80 -11.39
C ASN A 550 10.33 -2.31 -11.15
N GLY A 551 11.02 -1.65 -10.22
CA GLY A 551 10.77 -0.26 -9.84
C GLY A 551 9.49 -0.03 -9.02
N ASN A 552 8.82 -1.08 -8.53
CA ASN A 552 7.64 -0.99 -7.66
C ASN A 552 8.04 -0.53 -6.24
N GLU A 553 8.35 0.76 -6.09
CA GLU A 553 8.75 1.38 -4.81
C GLU A 553 7.67 1.29 -3.71
N SER A 554 6.42 1.00 -4.10
CA SER A 554 5.25 0.79 -3.21
C SER A 554 5.16 -0.62 -2.61
N GLU A 555 5.70 -1.64 -3.27
CA GLU A 555 5.76 -3.01 -2.75
C GLU A 555 7.21 -3.49 -2.74
N TYR A 556 7.83 -3.32 -1.58
CA TYR A 556 9.23 -3.66 -1.35
C TYR A 556 9.36 -4.64 -0.17
N TRP A 557 10.49 -5.32 -0.09
CA TRP A 557 10.82 -6.21 1.02
C TRP A 557 11.93 -5.59 1.86
N MET A 558 11.90 -5.78 3.18
CA MET A 558 13.00 -5.41 4.06
C MET A 558 13.72 -6.67 4.51
N GLN A 559 15.00 -6.78 4.19
CA GLN A 559 15.81 -7.96 4.50
C GLN A 559 17.05 -7.59 5.30
N SER A 560 17.25 -8.23 6.45
CA SER A 560 18.52 -8.21 7.19
C SER A 560 19.51 -9.21 6.57
N PHE A 561 20.71 -8.74 6.24
CA PHE A 561 21.85 -9.59 5.92
C PHE A 561 22.70 -9.78 7.19
N THR A 562 22.56 -10.96 7.80
CA THR A 562 23.12 -11.29 9.12
C THR A 562 24.65 -11.36 9.13
N GLY A 563 25.26 -11.15 10.29
CA GLY A 563 26.71 -11.26 10.45
C GLY A 563 27.25 -12.65 10.12
N THR A 564 28.08 -12.76 9.08
CA THR A 564 28.79 -14.00 8.68
C THR A 564 30.08 -14.23 9.48
N GLY A 565 30.41 -13.34 10.43
CA GLY A 565 31.51 -13.45 11.40
C GLY A 565 32.91 -13.20 10.83
N ALA A 566 33.08 -13.24 9.51
CA ALA A 566 34.27 -12.78 8.80
C ALA A 566 33.92 -12.44 7.35
N TRP A 567 34.55 -11.41 6.78
CA TRP A 567 34.30 -10.98 5.40
C TRP A 567 34.71 -12.02 4.33
N THR A 568 35.53 -13.00 4.69
CA THR A 568 35.88 -14.16 3.86
C THR A 568 34.88 -15.32 3.97
N THR A 569 33.88 -15.21 4.86
CA THR A 569 32.82 -16.20 5.05
C THR A 569 31.58 -15.74 4.31
N TRP A 570 31.20 -16.52 3.29
CA TRP A 570 30.08 -16.22 2.41
C TRP A 570 28.87 -17.08 2.77
N ALA A 571 27.73 -16.42 3.00
CA ALA A 571 26.43 -17.03 3.23
C ALA A 571 25.53 -16.83 1.99
N GLU A 572 24.39 -17.51 1.98
CA GLU A 572 23.38 -17.37 0.94
C GLU A 572 21.99 -17.26 1.60
N PHE A 573 21.17 -16.33 1.11
CA PHE A 573 19.83 -16.06 1.63
C PHE A 573 18.81 -16.14 0.49
N GLY A 574 17.62 -16.70 0.73
CA GLY A 574 16.59 -16.91 -0.30
C GLY A 574 15.29 -16.17 -0.02
N ILE A 575 14.84 -15.34 -0.96
CA ILE A 575 13.57 -14.60 -0.93
C ILE A 575 12.70 -14.90 -2.15
N VAL A 576 11.40 -15.09 -1.95
CA VAL A 576 10.46 -15.32 -3.05
C VAL A 576 9.93 -13.98 -3.56
N LEU A 577 10.21 -13.67 -4.83
CA LEU A 577 9.87 -12.40 -5.49
C LEU A 577 8.92 -12.63 -6.67
N PRO A 578 7.95 -11.73 -6.95
CA PRO A 578 7.12 -11.81 -8.16
C PRO A 578 7.91 -11.29 -9.37
N LEU A 579 8.14 -12.13 -10.37
CA LEU A 579 8.75 -11.72 -11.65
C LEU A 579 7.77 -11.91 -12.81
N VAL A 580 7.89 -11.07 -13.83
CA VAL A 580 7.13 -11.16 -15.09
C VAL A 580 7.97 -11.76 -16.20
N LYS A 581 7.37 -12.31 -17.25
CA LYS A 581 8.08 -12.87 -18.41
C LYS A 581 9.04 -11.84 -19.03
N GLY A 582 10.31 -12.23 -19.18
CA GLY A 582 11.37 -11.41 -19.76
C GLY A 582 12.25 -10.72 -18.70
N ALA A 583 12.75 -9.53 -19.04
CA ALA A 583 13.70 -8.80 -18.21
C ALA A 583 13.03 -8.19 -16.96
N ASN A 584 13.61 -8.45 -15.80
CA ASN A 584 13.20 -7.90 -14.50
C ASN A 584 14.40 -7.23 -13.82
N THR A 585 14.15 -6.22 -12.98
CA THR A 585 15.16 -5.60 -12.13
C THR A 585 14.91 -5.90 -10.67
N ILE A 586 15.94 -6.32 -9.94
CA ILE A 586 15.91 -6.56 -8.50
C ILE A 586 16.92 -5.59 -7.85
N LYS A 587 16.42 -4.47 -7.31
CA LYS A 587 17.22 -3.42 -6.69
C LYS A 587 17.28 -3.61 -5.18
N MET A 588 18.49 -3.70 -4.62
CA MET A 588 18.76 -3.75 -3.19
C MET A 588 19.39 -2.42 -2.76
N ILE A 589 18.82 -1.73 -1.78
CA ILE A 589 19.29 -0.44 -1.24
C ILE A 589 19.55 -0.64 0.25
N SER A 590 20.72 -0.24 0.77
CA SER A 590 20.98 -0.22 2.21
C SER A 590 19.94 0.63 2.96
N THR A 591 19.63 0.28 4.20
CA THR A 591 18.85 1.13 5.11
C THR A 591 19.55 1.37 6.45
N VAL A 592 20.87 1.14 6.52
CA VAL A 592 21.64 1.25 7.76
C VAL A 592 22.72 2.33 7.63
N ALA A 593 22.39 3.53 8.08
CA ALA A 593 23.27 4.70 8.00
C ALA A 593 24.60 4.45 8.73
N ASN A 594 25.71 4.81 8.09
CA ASN A 594 27.08 4.54 8.55
C ASN A 594 27.47 3.03 8.55
N GLN A 595 26.67 2.14 7.96
CA GLN A 595 27.01 0.72 7.80
C GLN A 595 26.87 0.17 6.38
N GLY A 596 25.92 0.60 5.56
CA GLY A 596 25.82 0.09 4.18
C GLY A 596 25.26 -1.32 4.03
N GLY A 597 25.29 -1.84 2.80
CA GLY A 597 24.94 -3.23 2.47
C GLY A 597 26.08 -4.22 2.74
N PRO A 598 25.82 -5.53 2.65
CA PRO A 598 26.86 -6.56 2.69
C PRO A 598 27.72 -6.53 1.40
N ASN A 599 28.82 -7.29 1.39
CA ASN A 599 29.49 -7.65 0.14
C ASN A 599 28.59 -8.62 -0.65
N LEU A 600 28.44 -8.43 -1.96
CA LEU A 600 27.54 -9.21 -2.82
C LEU A 600 28.29 -9.88 -3.98
N ASP A 601 28.09 -11.19 -4.17
CA ASP A 601 28.79 -12.03 -5.15
C ASP A 601 27.92 -12.36 -6.37
N TYR A 602 26.74 -12.97 -6.16
CA TYR A 602 25.76 -13.23 -7.22
C TYR A 602 24.34 -13.33 -6.66
N ILE A 603 23.36 -13.31 -7.57
CA ILE A 603 22.05 -13.93 -7.33
C ILE A 603 21.76 -15.06 -8.31
N THR A 604 20.92 -16.01 -7.94
CA THR A 604 20.22 -16.93 -8.88
C THR A 604 18.72 -16.74 -8.72
N ILE A 605 17.96 -17.14 -9.74
CA ILE A 605 16.49 -17.21 -9.68
C ILE A 605 16.03 -18.60 -10.14
N GLY A 606 14.96 -19.10 -9.54
CA GLY A 606 14.26 -20.29 -10.01
C GLY A 606 12.78 -20.21 -9.66
N ILE A 607 11.91 -20.57 -10.60
CA ILE A 607 10.46 -20.51 -10.39
C ILE A 607 9.99 -21.45 -9.28
N THR A 608 8.97 -21.05 -8.52
CA THR A 608 8.47 -21.79 -7.38
C THR A 608 6.96 -21.58 -7.15
N ASP A 609 6.30 -22.60 -6.58
CA ASP A 609 4.91 -22.51 -6.11
C ASP A 609 4.81 -21.86 -4.70
N GLU A 610 5.93 -21.39 -4.13
CA GLU A 610 5.87 -20.59 -2.90
C GLU A 610 5.13 -19.27 -3.12
N PRO A 611 4.33 -18.79 -2.15
CA PRO A 611 3.86 -17.41 -2.18
C PRO A 611 5.05 -16.45 -2.11
N ILE A 612 4.91 -15.28 -2.73
CA ILE A 612 5.87 -14.19 -2.55
C ILE A 612 6.09 -13.89 -1.07
N ALA A 613 7.30 -13.49 -0.72
CA ALA A 613 7.60 -13.03 0.63
C ALA A 613 6.70 -11.85 1.00
N GLU A 614 6.44 -11.65 2.30
CA GLU A 614 5.63 -10.54 2.77
C GLU A 614 6.32 -9.20 2.45
N THR A 615 5.69 -8.42 1.58
CA THR A 615 6.03 -7.01 1.33
C THR A 615 6.06 -6.27 2.66
N TYR A 616 7.13 -5.54 2.94
CA TYR A 616 7.26 -4.75 4.15
C TYR A 616 6.23 -3.61 4.13
N ASP A 617 5.19 -3.75 4.96
CA ASP A 617 4.28 -2.66 5.28
C ASP A 617 4.77 -2.00 6.58
N PRO A 618 5.23 -0.72 6.55
CA PRO A 618 5.64 0.01 7.76
C PRO A 618 4.49 0.26 8.75
N ASN A 619 3.25 -0.08 8.37
CA ASN A 619 2.03 0.11 9.17
C ASN A 619 1.42 -1.21 9.63
N ALA A 620 1.89 -2.35 9.12
CA ALA A 620 1.57 -3.66 9.69
C ALA A 620 2.22 -3.73 11.07
N SER A 621 1.42 -3.97 12.11
CA SER A 621 1.78 -3.71 13.51
C SER A 621 2.96 -4.55 14.06
N GLN A 622 4.19 -4.15 13.73
CA GLN A 622 5.12 -3.77 14.78
C GLN A 622 4.63 -2.45 15.40
N THR A 623 3.56 -2.50 16.17
CA THR A 623 3.20 -1.39 17.06
C THR A 623 4.35 -1.25 18.06
N PRO A 624 5.10 -0.13 18.09
CA PRO A 624 6.04 0.11 19.18
C PRO A 624 5.17 0.40 20.40
N THR A 625 4.93 -0.62 21.25
CA THR A 625 3.91 -0.53 22.30
C THR A 625 4.37 0.45 23.38
N THR A 626 3.96 1.71 23.22
CA THR A 626 3.91 2.71 24.31
C THR A 626 2.86 2.35 25.36
N ASN A 627 1.95 1.41 25.04
CA ASN A 627 1.15 0.67 26.01
C ASN A 627 2.03 -0.26 26.84
N SER A 628 1.83 -0.28 28.15
CA SER A 628 2.46 -1.20 29.11
C SER A 628 1.96 -2.65 29.03
N ASN A 629 1.28 -3.02 27.95
CA ASN A 629 0.58 -4.30 27.82
C ASN A 629 1.53 -5.36 27.23
N PRO A 630 1.52 -6.61 27.73
CA PRO A 630 2.32 -7.68 27.16
C PRO A 630 1.87 -8.03 25.72
N THR A 631 2.78 -8.64 24.98
CA THR A 631 2.57 -9.11 23.61
C THR A 631 2.61 -10.63 23.58
N LEU A 632 1.61 -11.26 22.96
CA LEU A 632 1.59 -12.66 22.57
C LEU A 632 1.97 -12.76 21.09
N PHE A 633 3.24 -13.10 20.83
CA PHE A 633 3.71 -13.44 19.49
C PHE A 633 3.25 -14.85 19.11
N ILE A 634 3.04 -15.09 17.81
CA ILE A 634 2.76 -16.42 17.24
C ILE A 634 3.71 -16.68 16.08
N LEU A 635 4.37 -17.84 16.09
CA LEU A 635 5.21 -18.33 14.99
C LEU A 635 4.80 -19.75 14.59
N GLY A 636 4.68 -19.96 13.28
CA GLY A 636 4.35 -21.26 12.71
C GLY A 636 4.16 -21.23 11.19
N ASP A 637 3.50 -22.26 10.68
CA ASP A 637 3.36 -22.55 9.26
C ASP A 637 2.05 -22.04 8.61
N SER A 638 1.74 -22.54 7.41
CA SER A 638 0.55 -22.21 6.61
C SER A 638 -0.78 -22.51 7.30
N THR A 639 -0.82 -23.31 8.36
CA THR A 639 -2.02 -23.57 9.15
C THR A 639 -2.23 -22.55 10.28
N VAL A 640 -1.25 -21.68 10.51
CA VAL A 640 -1.23 -20.63 11.55
C VAL A 640 -1.27 -19.22 10.96
N GLN A 641 -0.72 -19.01 9.75
CA GLN A 641 -0.61 -17.71 9.06
C GLN A 641 -1.91 -16.89 9.01
N SER A 642 -1.76 -15.57 9.12
CA SER A 642 -2.77 -14.57 8.73
C SER A 642 -2.77 -14.37 7.21
N TYR A 643 -3.82 -14.80 6.52
CA TYR A 643 -3.99 -14.64 5.07
C TYR A 643 -4.80 -13.40 4.71
N ARG A 644 -4.47 -12.79 3.55
CA ARG A 644 -5.24 -11.69 2.93
C ARG A 644 -6.53 -12.22 2.29
N GLU A 645 -7.53 -11.35 2.10
CA GLU A 645 -8.84 -11.67 1.48
C GLU A 645 -8.73 -12.40 0.12
N SER A 646 -7.67 -12.14 -0.65
CA SER A 646 -7.39 -12.81 -1.93
C SER A 646 -7.20 -14.34 -1.84
N TYR A 647 -6.98 -14.87 -0.64
CA TYR A 647 -6.88 -16.31 -0.37
C TYR A 647 -8.20 -16.91 0.15
N ALA A 648 -9.26 -16.11 0.34
CA ALA A 648 -10.51 -16.58 0.92
C ALA A 648 -11.12 -17.75 0.11
N PRO A 649 -11.60 -18.82 0.79
CA PRO A 649 -11.86 -18.90 2.22
C PRO A 649 -10.69 -19.43 3.08
N GLN A 650 -9.46 -19.53 2.57
CA GLN A 650 -8.31 -20.03 3.35
C GLN A 650 -7.89 -19.07 4.47
N GLN A 651 -7.69 -19.60 5.68
CA GLN A 651 -7.18 -18.84 6.81
C GLN A 651 -6.42 -19.74 7.80
N GLY A 652 -5.47 -19.19 8.56
CA GLY A 652 -4.77 -19.89 9.64
C GLY A 652 -5.30 -19.52 11.02
N TRP A 653 -5.19 -20.41 12.00
CA TRP A 653 -5.81 -20.20 13.31
C TRP A 653 -5.19 -19.04 14.11
N GLY A 654 -3.94 -18.65 13.82
CA GLY A 654 -3.28 -17.51 14.44
C GLY A 654 -3.97 -16.17 14.14
N TYR A 655 -4.69 -16.07 13.01
CA TYR A 655 -5.50 -14.89 12.65
C TYR A 655 -6.63 -14.64 13.64
N TYR A 656 -7.41 -15.68 13.96
CA TYR A 656 -8.58 -15.56 14.85
C TYR A 656 -8.23 -15.58 16.34
N LEU A 657 -7.00 -15.95 16.73
CA LEU A 657 -6.63 -16.10 18.14
C LEU A 657 -6.93 -14.83 18.96
N GLY A 658 -6.68 -13.64 18.40
CA GLY A 658 -6.97 -12.35 19.05
C GLY A 658 -8.43 -12.17 19.48
N ASN A 659 -9.39 -12.80 18.78
CA ASN A 659 -10.81 -12.73 19.14
C ASN A 659 -11.11 -13.33 20.52
N TYR A 660 -10.27 -14.25 21.01
CA TYR A 660 -10.43 -14.94 22.30
C TYR A 660 -9.70 -14.25 23.46
N PHE A 661 -8.93 -13.18 23.21
CA PHE A 661 -8.19 -12.43 24.23
C PHE A 661 -8.76 -11.02 24.46
N THR A 662 -8.56 -10.44 25.64
CA THR A 662 -8.90 -9.03 25.93
C THR A 662 -7.89 -8.08 25.29
N SER A 663 -8.22 -6.79 25.22
CA SER A 663 -7.34 -5.70 24.75
C SER A 663 -6.11 -5.46 25.64
N ASP A 664 -6.01 -6.15 26.77
CA ASP A 664 -4.93 -6.00 27.75
C ASP A 664 -3.68 -6.82 27.40
N VAL A 665 -3.75 -7.62 26.32
CA VAL A 665 -2.62 -8.27 25.64
C VAL A 665 -2.69 -7.98 24.14
N THR A 666 -1.56 -7.70 23.50
CA THR A 666 -1.48 -7.55 22.04
C THR A 666 -1.17 -8.90 21.42
N VAL A 667 -1.93 -9.35 20.40
CA VAL A 667 -1.63 -10.61 19.68
C VAL A 667 -0.99 -10.29 18.33
N ALA A 668 0.21 -10.83 18.09
CA ALA A 668 1.02 -10.55 16.90
C ALA A 668 1.38 -11.86 16.17
N ASN A 669 0.76 -12.12 15.01
CA ASN A 669 0.99 -13.33 14.24
C ASN A 669 2.08 -13.11 13.17
N HIS A 670 3.21 -13.79 13.30
CA HIS A 670 4.34 -13.76 12.35
C HIS A 670 4.47 -15.07 11.55
N SER A 671 3.48 -15.96 11.65
CA SER A 671 3.46 -17.27 10.98
C SER A 671 3.30 -17.13 9.46
N MET A 672 4.02 -17.94 8.67
CA MET A 672 4.05 -17.83 7.21
C MET A 672 4.03 -19.19 6.50
N ALA A 673 3.35 -19.25 5.35
CA ALA A 673 3.17 -20.46 4.58
C ALA A 673 4.49 -21.08 4.09
N GLY A 674 4.50 -22.41 4.08
CA GLY A 674 5.65 -23.21 3.71
C GLY A 674 6.79 -23.26 4.74
N ARG A 675 6.74 -22.49 5.84
CA ARG A 675 7.86 -22.44 6.79
C ARG A 675 7.87 -23.67 7.70
N SER A 676 9.07 -24.13 7.99
CA SER A 676 9.41 -25.11 9.02
C SER A 676 10.19 -24.43 10.14
N SER A 677 10.45 -25.13 11.25
CA SER A 677 11.36 -24.65 12.30
C SER A 677 12.75 -24.32 11.72
N LYS A 678 13.24 -25.13 10.77
CA LYS A 678 14.43 -24.81 9.97
C LYS A 678 14.27 -23.50 9.22
N LYS A 679 13.29 -23.41 8.30
CA LYS A 679 13.19 -22.26 7.39
C LYS A 679 12.94 -20.94 8.14
N ALA A 680 12.12 -20.95 9.18
CA ALA A 680 11.83 -19.76 9.99
C ALA A 680 13.02 -19.27 10.84
N TYR A 681 13.98 -20.15 11.15
CA TYR A 681 15.26 -19.76 11.73
C TYR A 681 16.21 -19.24 10.65
N ASP A 682 16.45 -20.05 9.61
CA ASP A 682 17.42 -19.78 8.55
C ASP A 682 17.11 -18.49 7.76
N GLU A 683 15.83 -18.12 7.60
CA GLU A 683 15.41 -16.88 6.90
C GLU A 683 15.32 -15.63 7.82
N GLY A 684 15.66 -15.76 9.10
CA GLY A 684 15.64 -14.64 10.06
C GLY A 684 14.25 -14.26 10.61
N ARG A 685 13.18 -14.96 10.21
CA ARG A 685 11.80 -14.70 10.69
C ARG A 685 11.65 -14.87 12.22
N TRP A 686 12.42 -15.77 12.83
CA TRP A 686 12.55 -15.85 14.29
C TRP A 686 13.18 -14.58 14.89
N GLN A 687 14.23 -14.04 14.26
CA GLN A 687 14.99 -12.92 14.79
C GLN A 687 14.11 -11.66 14.93
N THR A 688 13.21 -11.43 13.97
CA THR A 688 12.19 -10.36 14.04
C THR A 688 11.35 -10.42 15.33
N ILE A 689 11.00 -11.63 15.79
CA ILE A 689 10.24 -11.84 17.03
C ILE A 689 11.17 -11.65 18.24
N ALA A 690 12.36 -12.27 18.21
CA ALA A 690 13.32 -12.21 19.30
C ALA A 690 13.78 -10.78 19.63
N ASP A 691 13.92 -9.91 18.63
CA ASP A 691 14.30 -8.50 18.84
C ASP A 691 13.14 -7.57 19.18
N SER A 692 11.90 -7.96 18.85
CA SER A 692 10.68 -7.28 19.32
C SER A 692 10.29 -7.62 20.77
N MET A 693 10.84 -8.70 21.33
CA MET A 693 10.40 -9.29 22.60
C MET A 693 10.99 -8.59 23.83
N LYS A 694 10.13 -8.33 24.82
CA LYS A 694 10.46 -7.71 26.12
C LYS A 694 10.00 -8.60 27.29
N THR A 695 10.56 -8.35 28.48
CA THR A 695 10.19 -9.07 29.70
C THR A 695 8.68 -9.02 29.97
N GLY A 696 8.05 -10.19 30.09
CA GLY A 696 6.61 -10.33 30.30
C GLY A 696 5.78 -10.62 29.05
N ASP A 697 6.40 -10.63 27.86
CA ASP A 697 5.77 -11.13 26.64
C ASP A 697 5.68 -12.66 26.60
N PHE A 698 4.94 -13.17 25.63
CA PHE A 698 4.70 -14.60 25.36
C PHE A 698 4.98 -14.91 23.89
N VAL A 699 5.38 -16.13 23.58
CA VAL A 699 5.43 -16.61 22.18
C VAL A 699 4.87 -18.01 22.04
N MET A 700 3.87 -18.20 21.18
CA MET A 700 3.40 -19.51 20.75
C MET A 700 4.20 -19.98 19.53
N ILE A 701 4.72 -21.20 19.57
CA ILE A 701 5.54 -21.78 18.50
C ILE A 701 4.92 -23.10 18.03
N MET A 702 4.56 -23.20 16.75
CA MET A 702 3.95 -24.39 16.15
C MET A 702 4.57 -24.75 14.79
N PHE A 703 5.32 -25.85 14.75
CA PHE A 703 5.91 -26.40 13.52
C PHE A 703 5.82 -27.94 13.51
N ALA A 704 5.82 -28.53 12.30
CA ALA A 704 6.13 -29.93 11.98
C ALA A 704 5.80 -30.25 10.50
N ILE A 705 4.82 -29.56 9.90
CA ILE A 705 4.24 -29.94 8.60
C ILE A 705 5.29 -29.87 7.48
N ASN A 706 5.98 -28.73 7.38
CA ASN A 706 7.06 -28.54 6.41
C ASN A 706 8.36 -29.22 6.86
N ASP A 707 8.59 -29.32 8.17
CA ASP A 707 9.73 -29.99 8.80
C ASP A 707 9.81 -31.48 8.41
N ALA A 708 8.65 -32.15 8.28
CA ALA A 708 8.53 -33.53 7.82
C ALA A 708 8.72 -33.71 6.30
N GLY A 709 8.80 -32.62 5.53
CA GLY A 709 8.83 -32.58 4.07
C GLY A 709 10.15 -33.04 3.44
N LYS A 710 10.51 -34.32 3.60
CA LYS A 710 11.78 -34.94 3.14
C LYS A 710 12.21 -34.64 1.69
N SER A 711 11.27 -34.33 0.79
CA SER A 711 11.54 -33.99 -0.60
C SER A 711 11.96 -32.53 -0.83
N ASN A 712 11.80 -31.65 0.16
CA ASN A 712 12.23 -30.26 0.14
C ASN A 712 13.34 -30.05 1.18
N ALA A 713 14.60 -30.10 0.75
CA ALA A 713 15.76 -30.03 1.62
C ALA A 713 15.95 -28.66 2.33
N ASP A 714 15.40 -27.58 1.76
CA ASP A 714 15.41 -26.25 2.38
C ASP A 714 14.49 -26.17 3.61
N ARG A 715 13.38 -26.93 3.61
CA ARG A 715 12.43 -26.98 4.72
C ARG A 715 12.64 -28.17 5.66
N TYR A 716 13.18 -29.28 5.18
CA TYR A 716 13.28 -30.53 5.93
C TYR A 716 14.14 -30.38 7.20
N ALA A 717 13.55 -30.69 8.35
CA ALA A 717 14.19 -30.60 9.66
C ALA A 717 13.93 -31.90 10.44
N PRO A 718 14.79 -32.93 10.32
CA PRO A 718 14.54 -34.25 10.91
C PRO A 718 14.37 -34.19 12.44
N VAL A 719 13.51 -35.04 13.00
CA VAL A 719 13.54 -35.38 14.43
C VAL A 719 14.79 -36.21 14.72
N CYS A 720 15.66 -35.75 15.62
CA CYS A 720 16.86 -36.50 16.04
C CYS A 720 16.64 -37.41 17.26
N GLY A 721 15.49 -37.29 17.93
CA GLY A 721 15.09 -38.10 19.10
C GLY A 721 15.76 -37.70 20.41
N ASN A 722 16.57 -36.64 20.43
CA ASN A 722 17.37 -36.22 21.58
C ASN A 722 17.11 -34.74 21.90
N VAL A 723 16.27 -34.48 22.91
CA VAL A 723 15.99 -33.11 23.35
C VAL A 723 17.08 -32.51 24.23
N ASP A 724 17.94 -33.32 24.85
CA ASP A 724 18.95 -32.84 25.79
C ASP A 724 20.16 -32.24 25.07
N ASN A 725 20.66 -32.96 24.06
CA ASN A 725 21.71 -32.51 23.15
C ASN A 725 21.28 -32.75 21.69
N PRO A 726 20.40 -31.89 21.13
CA PRO A 726 19.87 -32.07 19.78
C PRO A 726 20.93 -31.85 18.71
N SER A 727 20.82 -32.59 17.61
CA SER A 727 21.76 -32.48 16.48
C SER A 727 21.48 -31.22 15.67
N SER A 728 22.53 -30.48 15.27
CA SER A 728 22.36 -29.30 14.41
C SER A 728 21.58 -29.65 13.14
N GLY A 729 20.66 -28.78 12.74
CA GLY A 729 19.72 -29.03 11.64
C GLY A 729 18.50 -29.89 11.99
N SER A 730 18.37 -30.40 13.22
CA SER A 730 17.18 -31.15 13.66
C SER A 730 16.05 -30.23 14.13
N TYR A 731 14.81 -30.73 14.06
CA TYR A 731 13.63 -30.05 14.62
C TYR A 731 13.86 -29.64 16.08
N GLU A 732 14.42 -30.54 16.90
CA GLU A 732 14.70 -30.25 18.30
C GLU A 732 15.77 -29.17 18.49
N TRP A 733 16.71 -29.04 17.56
CA TRP A 733 17.75 -28.02 17.61
C TRP A 733 17.18 -26.63 17.30
N TYR A 734 16.40 -26.48 16.24
CA TYR A 734 15.76 -25.20 15.88
C TYR A 734 14.78 -24.75 16.97
N MET A 735 13.89 -25.65 17.41
CA MET A 735 12.96 -25.38 18.51
C MET A 735 13.69 -25.06 19.83
N THR A 736 14.87 -25.63 20.07
CA THR A 736 15.72 -25.27 21.22
C THR A 736 16.24 -23.83 21.14
N GLN A 737 16.62 -23.33 19.95
CA GLN A 737 17.07 -21.93 19.82
C GLN A 737 15.93 -20.98 20.21
N PHE A 738 14.75 -21.16 19.60
CA PHE A 738 13.57 -20.33 19.88
C PHE A 738 13.21 -20.29 21.38
N ILE A 739 13.28 -21.42 22.07
CA ILE A 739 13.00 -21.52 23.51
C ILE A 739 14.06 -20.80 24.36
N ASN A 740 15.34 -20.96 24.02
CA ASN A 740 16.43 -20.29 24.74
C ASN A 740 16.35 -18.78 24.57
N ASP A 741 16.21 -18.31 23.33
CA ASP A 741 16.21 -16.89 22.97
C ASP A 741 15.02 -16.15 23.59
N ALA A 742 13.81 -16.72 23.52
CA ALA A 742 12.63 -16.15 24.19
C ALA A 742 12.87 -15.95 25.69
N LYS A 743 13.44 -16.96 26.36
CA LYS A 743 13.73 -16.91 27.80
C LYS A 743 14.88 -15.94 28.13
N ASN A 744 15.86 -15.80 27.25
CA ASN A 744 16.95 -14.82 27.37
C ASN A 744 16.44 -13.37 27.23
N LYS A 745 15.42 -13.14 26.38
CA LYS A 745 14.71 -11.86 26.21
C LYS A 745 13.67 -11.57 27.31
N GLY A 746 13.48 -12.49 28.27
CA GLY A 746 12.53 -12.37 29.37
C GLY A 746 11.07 -12.71 29.02
N GLY A 747 10.83 -13.25 27.82
CA GLY A 747 9.52 -13.73 27.39
C GLY A 747 9.26 -15.19 27.78
N THR A 748 7.99 -15.59 27.70
CA THR A 748 7.51 -16.94 28.03
C THR A 748 7.18 -17.72 26.75
N PRO A 749 8.05 -18.62 26.28
CA PRO A 749 7.72 -19.49 25.16
C PRO A 749 6.68 -20.55 25.57
N ILE A 750 5.75 -20.82 24.67
CA ILE A 750 4.65 -21.78 24.77
C ILE A 750 4.75 -22.64 23.52
N LEU A 751 4.95 -23.95 23.69
CA LEU A 751 4.98 -24.84 22.53
C LEU A 751 3.57 -25.29 22.17
N VAL A 752 3.30 -25.43 20.88
CA VAL A 752 2.05 -25.96 20.36
C VAL A 752 2.39 -27.13 19.43
N THR A 753 1.79 -28.29 19.65
CA THR A 753 1.95 -29.41 18.71
C THR A 753 1.17 -29.13 17.42
N THR A 754 1.67 -29.58 16.28
CA THR A 754 1.02 -29.28 14.99
C THR A 754 -0.42 -29.80 14.90
N VAL A 755 -1.21 -29.19 14.02
CA VAL A 755 -2.59 -29.59 13.72
C VAL A 755 -2.69 -30.96 13.06
N ILE A 756 -3.89 -31.54 13.06
CA ILE A 756 -4.23 -32.67 12.19
C ILE A 756 -4.94 -32.16 10.93
N GLY A 757 -4.74 -32.86 9.81
CA GLY A 757 -5.54 -32.70 8.59
C GLY A 757 -6.44 -33.92 8.34
N MET A 758 -7.32 -33.82 7.35
CA MET A 758 -8.30 -34.87 7.00
C MET A 758 -7.67 -36.23 6.64
N LYS A 759 -6.40 -36.25 6.20
CA LYS A 759 -5.62 -37.49 5.98
C LYS A 759 -5.36 -38.29 7.28
N ALA A 760 -5.61 -37.69 8.45
CA ALA A 760 -5.53 -38.35 9.75
C ALA A 760 -6.81 -39.13 10.13
N TYR A 761 -7.84 -39.13 9.28
CA TYR A 761 -9.01 -39.98 9.44
C TYR A 761 -8.72 -41.40 8.92
N SER A 762 -8.78 -42.40 9.81
CA SER A 762 -8.58 -43.80 9.45
C SER A 762 -9.45 -44.73 10.31
N ASN A 763 -9.92 -45.84 9.73
CA ASN A 763 -10.70 -46.87 10.44
C ASN A 763 -11.90 -46.32 11.24
N GLY A 764 -12.59 -45.32 10.68
CA GLY A 764 -13.79 -44.70 11.26
C GLY A 764 -13.56 -43.54 12.24
N LYS A 765 -12.30 -43.14 12.51
CA LYS A 765 -11.98 -42.07 13.46
C LYS A 765 -10.74 -41.25 13.06
N PHE A 766 -10.62 -40.04 13.60
CA PHE A 766 -9.36 -39.29 13.55
C PHE A 766 -8.35 -39.87 14.56
N THR A 767 -7.07 -39.85 14.19
CA THR A 767 -5.93 -40.23 15.04
C THR A 767 -4.86 -39.15 14.99
N ASN A 768 -3.92 -39.13 15.94
CA ASN A 768 -2.80 -38.19 15.92
C ASN A 768 -1.94 -38.35 14.63
N SER A 769 -1.33 -37.26 14.19
CA SER A 769 -0.41 -37.21 13.04
C SER A 769 0.85 -36.41 13.36
N TYR A 770 1.93 -36.61 12.59
CA TYR A 770 3.28 -36.07 12.89
C TYR A 770 3.76 -36.44 14.32
N THR A 771 3.46 -37.68 14.75
CA THR A 771 3.59 -38.12 16.15
C THR A 771 5.01 -38.01 16.70
N ASP A 772 6.02 -38.21 15.86
CA ASP A 772 7.45 -38.03 16.17
C ASP A 772 7.79 -36.56 16.48
N TYR A 773 7.32 -35.61 15.67
CA TYR A 773 7.46 -34.17 15.91
C TYR A 773 6.66 -33.71 17.13
N CYS A 774 5.42 -34.20 17.28
CA CYS A 774 4.57 -33.91 18.43
C CYS A 774 5.19 -34.41 19.74
N ASP A 775 5.80 -35.60 19.75
CA ASP A 775 6.53 -36.13 20.90
C ASP A 775 7.81 -35.33 21.20
N ALA A 776 8.57 -34.95 20.17
CA ALA A 776 9.76 -34.11 20.33
C ALA A 776 9.41 -32.74 20.95
N CYS A 777 8.33 -32.12 20.46
CA CYS A 777 7.76 -30.87 20.99
C CYS A 777 7.37 -31.00 22.47
N LYS A 778 6.61 -32.04 22.85
CA LYS A 778 6.23 -32.31 24.26
C LYS A 778 7.45 -32.55 25.17
N LYS A 779 8.47 -33.26 24.66
CA LYS A 779 9.72 -33.53 25.39
C LYS A 779 10.54 -32.25 25.60
N LEU A 780 10.61 -31.34 24.61
CA LEU A 780 11.22 -30.02 24.77
C LEU A 780 10.50 -29.18 25.83
N ALA A 781 9.17 -29.07 25.75
CA ALA A 781 8.40 -28.33 26.75
C ALA A 781 8.64 -28.85 28.18
N SER A 782 8.67 -30.19 28.33
CA SER A 782 8.99 -30.87 29.58
C SER A 782 10.42 -30.57 30.08
N LYS A 783 11.43 -30.63 29.19
CA LYS A 783 12.84 -30.30 29.50
C LYS A 783 12.98 -28.86 29.99
N TYR A 784 12.41 -27.91 29.25
CA TYR A 784 12.53 -26.47 29.51
C TYR A 784 11.57 -25.93 30.57
N LYS A 785 10.63 -26.78 31.04
CA LYS A 785 9.58 -26.50 32.03
C LYS A 785 8.68 -25.34 31.61
N ILE A 786 8.20 -25.40 30.37
CA ILE A 786 7.34 -24.40 29.72
C ILE A 786 6.01 -25.02 29.30
N PRO A 787 4.94 -24.24 29.09
CA PRO A 787 3.64 -24.76 28.68
C PRO A 787 3.67 -25.46 27.32
N CYS A 788 2.81 -26.46 27.15
CA CYS A 788 2.65 -27.20 25.90
C CYS A 788 1.17 -27.40 25.59
N ILE A 789 0.67 -26.77 24.53
CA ILE A 789 -0.69 -26.98 24.04
C ILE A 789 -0.66 -28.18 23.09
N ASP A 790 -1.22 -29.32 23.51
CA ASP A 790 -1.27 -30.54 22.68
C ASP A 790 -2.39 -30.49 21.64
N LEU A 791 -2.38 -29.43 20.82
CA LEU A 791 -3.39 -29.13 19.81
C LEU A 791 -3.66 -30.31 18.86
N ASN A 792 -2.65 -31.13 18.54
CA ASN A 792 -2.82 -32.37 17.78
C ASN A 792 -3.86 -33.30 18.43
N THR A 793 -3.69 -33.59 19.73
CA THR A 793 -4.63 -34.42 20.52
C THR A 793 -5.95 -33.72 20.79
N ILE A 794 -5.95 -32.40 21.01
CA ILE A 794 -7.17 -31.61 21.23
C ILE A 794 -8.05 -31.63 19.96
N MET A 795 -7.46 -31.48 18.77
CA MET A 795 -8.17 -31.61 17.49
C MET A 795 -8.65 -33.04 17.25
N VAL A 796 -7.85 -34.08 17.53
CA VAL A 796 -8.31 -35.49 17.47
C VAL A 796 -9.57 -35.69 18.31
N ASN A 797 -9.60 -35.17 19.53
CA ASN A 797 -10.76 -35.26 20.42
C ASN A 797 -11.94 -34.42 19.90
N HIS A 798 -11.68 -33.22 19.38
CA HIS A 798 -12.74 -32.38 18.81
C HIS A 798 -13.36 -33.00 17.55
N TYR A 799 -12.55 -33.39 16.56
CA TYR A 799 -13.03 -33.92 15.28
C TYR A 799 -13.75 -35.27 15.45
N ASN A 800 -13.31 -36.11 16.39
CA ASN A 800 -14.06 -37.32 16.75
C ASN A 800 -15.37 -37.04 17.51
N SER A 801 -15.53 -35.88 18.15
CA SER A 801 -16.79 -35.50 18.81
C SER A 801 -17.79 -34.78 17.90
N VAL A 802 -17.34 -34.12 16.83
CA VAL A 802 -18.22 -33.48 15.82
C VAL A 802 -18.48 -34.32 14.56
N GLY A 803 -17.72 -35.41 14.36
CA GLY A 803 -17.87 -36.31 13.22
C GLY A 803 -17.14 -35.84 11.95
N TYR A 804 -16.99 -36.77 11.00
CA TYR A 804 -16.20 -36.58 9.78
C TYR A 804 -16.68 -35.40 8.94
N ASP A 805 -17.98 -35.28 8.66
CA ASP A 805 -18.53 -34.24 7.79
C ASP A 805 -18.37 -32.83 8.38
N THR A 806 -18.50 -32.70 9.70
CA THR A 806 -18.28 -31.43 10.39
C THR A 806 -16.80 -31.04 10.37
N ALA A 807 -15.90 -31.99 10.62
CA ALA A 807 -14.46 -31.78 10.53
C ALA A 807 -14.02 -31.44 9.09
N LEU A 808 -14.59 -32.12 8.08
CA LEU A 808 -14.41 -31.82 6.66
C LEU A 808 -14.79 -30.37 6.35
N SER A 809 -15.90 -29.86 6.91
CA SER A 809 -16.36 -28.48 6.73
C SER A 809 -15.45 -27.40 7.35
N TYR A 810 -14.42 -27.79 8.11
CA TYR A 810 -13.39 -26.89 8.64
C TYR A 810 -12.16 -26.77 7.71
N HIS A 811 -12.02 -27.67 6.73
CA HIS A 811 -10.92 -27.66 5.76
C HIS A 811 -11.37 -27.17 4.39
N LEU A 812 -10.42 -26.73 3.57
CA LEU A 812 -10.71 -26.32 2.19
C LEU A 812 -11.35 -27.44 1.36
N MET A 813 -10.97 -28.70 1.59
CA MET A 813 -11.60 -29.89 0.98
C MET A 813 -13.11 -30.03 1.22
N GLY A 814 -13.64 -29.41 2.28
CA GLY A 814 -15.10 -29.34 2.55
C GLY A 814 -15.74 -27.98 2.29
N ALA A 815 -14.95 -26.91 2.26
CA ALA A 815 -15.43 -25.54 2.08
C ALA A 815 -15.38 -25.04 0.62
N VAL A 816 -14.51 -25.60 -0.22
CA VAL A 816 -14.30 -25.21 -1.61
C VAL A 816 -14.65 -26.38 -2.53
N GLN A 817 -15.63 -26.17 -3.42
CA GLN A 817 -16.09 -27.21 -4.35
C GLN A 817 -14.95 -27.70 -5.25
N GLY A 818 -14.64 -29.00 -5.19
CA GLY A 818 -13.58 -29.63 -5.98
C GLY A 818 -12.17 -29.54 -5.37
N SER A 819 -11.99 -28.87 -4.23
CA SER A 819 -10.70 -28.86 -3.54
C SER A 819 -10.38 -30.24 -2.93
N THR A 820 -9.11 -30.63 -3.00
CA THR A 820 -8.57 -31.81 -2.32
C THR A 820 -7.71 -31.46 -1.09
N ASP A 821 -7.70 -30.18 -0.69
CA ASP A 821 -6.84 -29.70 0.40
C ASP A 821 -7.47 -29.97 1.78
N GLY A 822 -7.17 -31.16 2.28
CA GLY A 822 -7.49 -31.59 3.64
C GLY A 822 -6.46 -31.17 4.68
N THR A 823 -5.53 -30.25 4.40
CA THR A 823 -4.53 -29.74 5.35
C THR A 823 -4.90 -28.35 5.84
N HIS A 824 -5.12 -27.40 4.93
CA HIS A 824 -5.42 -26.01 5.31
C HIS A 824 -6.88 -25.84 5.73
N PHE A 825 -7.12 -24.86 6.60
CA PHE A 825 -8.47 -24.55 7.09
C PHE A 825 -9.18 -23.55 6.19
N CYS A 826 -10.51 -23.61 6.21
CA CYS A 826 -11.30 -22.43 5.89
C CYS A 826 -11.40 -21.49 7.11
N GLU A 827 -11.83 -20.25 6.91
CA GLU A 827 -12.12 -19.25 7.97
C GLU A 827 -12.80 -19.85 9.21
N LYS A 828 -13.92 -20.54 9.02
CA LYS A 828 -14.69 -21.23 10.06
C LYS A 828 -13.85 -22.28 10.82
N GLY A 829 -13.00 -23.01 10.13
CA GLY A 829 -12.13 -24.01 10.74
C GLY A 829 -10.99 -23.38 11.54
N ALA A 830 -10.40 -22.32 11.02
CA ALA A 830 -9.35 -21.56 11.68
C ALA A 830 -9.83 -20.91 12.98
N ASP A 831 -11.04 -20.32 13.01
CA ASP A 831 -11.67 -19.79 14.23
C ASP A 831 -11.94 -20.88 15.27
N VAL A 832 -12.52 -22.01 14.86
CA VAL A 832 -12.73 -23.18 15.74
C VAL A 832 -11.42 -23.68 16.36
N VAL A 833 -10.34 -23.77 15.57
CA VAL A 833 -9.02 -24.20 16.07
C VAL A 833 -8.40 -23.14 16.99
N ALA A 834 -8.56 -21.85 16.70
CA ALA A 834 -8.14 -20.76 17.58
C ALA A 834 -8.85 -20.81 18.95
N GLY A 835 -10.16 -21.07 18.94
CA GLY A 835 -10.94 -21.28 20.16
C GLY A 835 -10.51 -22.52 20.96
N LEU A 836 -10.06 -23.59 20.31
CA LEU A 836 -9.45 -24.75 20.99
C LEU A 836 -8.12 -24.38 21.68
N VAL A 837 -7.25 -23.61 21.01
CA VAL A 837 -5.98 -23.12 21.59
C VAL A 837 -6.25 -22.21 22.79
N ALA A 838 -7.07 -21.18 22.64
CA ALA A 838 -7.37 -20.22 23.71
C ALA A 838 -8.07 -20.89 24.92
N LYS A 839 -8.95 -21.87 24.67
CA LYS A 839 -9.55 -22.69 25.72
C LYS A 839 -8.49 -23.46 26.51
N ASP A 840 -7.45 -24.00 25.86
CA ASP A 840 -6.42 -24.77 26.57
C ASP A 840 -5.43 -23.88 27.34
N VAL A 841 -5.13 -22.68 26.85
CA VAL A 841 -4.45 -21.62 27.64
C VAL A 841 -5.17 -21.40 28.98
N LYS A 842 -6.52 -21.32 28.94
CA LYS A 842 -7.37 -21.16 30.14
C LYS A 842 -7.45 -22.45 30.98
N ASN A 843 -7.52 -23.63 30.38
CA ASN A 843 -7.49 -24.92 31.09
C ASN A 843 -6.19 -25.13 31.89
N GLN A 844 -5.03 -24.90 31.24
CA GLN A 844 -3.71 -25.06 31.84
C GLN A 844 -3.36 -23.96 32.85
N GLN A 845 -4.17 -22.90 32.94
CA GLN A 845 -3.91 -21.71 33.76
C GLN A 845 -2.51 -21.12 33.49
N ILE A 846 -2.15 -20.99 32.21
CA ILE A 846 -0.81 -20.51 31.79
C ILE A 846 -0.52 -19.17 32.47
N ALA A 847 0.50 -19.16 33.33
CA ALA A 847 0.83 -18.04 34.20
C ALA A 847 1.06 -16.76 33.40
N GLY A 848 0.46 -15.65 33.85
CA GLY A 848 0.51 -14.36 33.17
C GLY A 848 -0.38 -14.24 31.93
N LEU A 849 -0.63 -15.31 31.17
CA LEU A 849 -1.41 -15.25 29.92
C LEU A 849 -2.90 -15.59 30.09
N ALA A 850 -3.23 -16.58 30.92
CA ALA A 850 -4.60 -17.10 31.04
C ALA A 850 -5.62 -16.09 31.60
N GLN A 851 -5.15 -15.06 32.29
CA GLN A 851 -5.96 -13.92 32.76
C GLN A 851 -6.52 -13.06 31.63
N TYR A 852 -5.89 -13.08 30.45
CA TYR A 852 -6.28 -12.29 29.28
C TYR A 852 -7.22 -13.05 28.33
N VAL A 853 -7.46 -14.34 28.53
CA VAL A 853 -8.46 -15.08 27.75
C VAL A 853 -9.86 -14.72 28.26
N LYS A 854 -10.77 -14.37 27.36
CA LYS A 854 -12.18 -14.03 27.64
C LYS A 854 -12.92 -15.16 28.37
#